data_AF-A0A0F0CPL1-F1
#
_entry.id   AF-A0A0F0CPL1-F1
#
_cell.length_a   1.000
_cell.length_b   1.000
_cell.length_c   1.000
_cell.angle_alpha   90.00
_cell.angle_beta   90.00
_cell.angle_gamma   90.00
#
_symmetry.space_group_name_H-M   'P 1'
#
loop_
_entity.id
_entity.type
_entity.pdbx_description
1 polymer ?
#
loop_
_entity_poly.entity_id
_entity_poly.type
_entity_poly.pdbx_seq_one_letter_code
_entity_poly.pdbx_strand_id
1 'polypeptide(L)'
;METRKEMFLVRLGKFVWVKVVAVIVAGLFLYQDIVWAGGEEVLSKAFSPQAAGLGAPLAQVERANRNIDIPYNMATKGEVFSGKDDRMIFHIQDAHASLSAQYSIVELLDNLSKNYNLDLIALEGASGYIDTSILKTFPDEKIKKGTAEYLMKEGRLGATEFFSVTREKNIPLYGIENNELYQKNVQDFCVVVENRTKLIEMLDKLLSQLKRMEKKIYSVELNIFNNIAWEHKEKKITFSKYWESVRAFVKKYNVDITKYQEADRLIGLIEDEKAIDFNKANAERHELVRVLNEKITKKDLEVLVQKSVEFKEEKISAFAFHLYLAVLAETYSVDINNYKNLARFIKYISGYDRLNIFALYNELELLENTLRVKLYRTKDEEALYETMVLIYMLKKLYSMELTNNDYSVIDRNMVFYNAENISGFIKSSCEKYGIIITVGYDINEILSGMKGALEFYKTAESRDRVMIENTVNKMSRENKKVAALVTGGYHTEGLTKLMKENGLSYLVIVPKFEAGKERPYVAVLTNKVRPYEKLLESGKYNIAVGAYFAHGDMEKFREVAALTLGGARYDGKSHKSIIPLWVSAYESVYCGGTEEQKKNRFSSQKFKEMLESIEIVKREKNISVIFYDENGEKIEMQVIKNQNGGVKLKGLQNEEEQKKIVSSIDLSEILTEELLYKIIHEKNAMGLTSRVLLDILKAEGLLPQDWKGAENDYKLLDSFTDKITEKYIWLQFTINKIYMRVSIEKYLMGSGDITELMKIVAQDIAEYKTIMGYGVSINAPFERIWTDTYEEFYSGRSQQMDASSRFTPDEFQSCPVNV
;
A
#
# COMPACT_ATOMS: atom_id res chain seq x y z
N MET A 1 -45.28 -43.68 44.49
CA MET A 1 -44.83 -42.36 45.00
C MET A 1 -43.30 -42.27 45.11
N GLU A 2 -42.60 -43.38 45.35
CA GLU A 2 -41.13 -43.44 45.43
C GLU A 2 -40.40 -43.17 44.11
N THR A 3 -40.90 -43.68 42.97
CA THR A 3 -40.30 -43.46 41.64
C THR A 3 -40.34 -42.01 41.15
N ARG A 4 -41.27 -41.17 41.65
CA ARG A 4 -41.26 -39.72 41.37
C ARG A 4 -40.26 -38.95 42.24
N LYS A 5 -39.95 -39.43 43.46
CA LYS A 5 -38.96 -38.80 44.35
C LYS A 5 -37.53 -39.07 43.86
N GLU A 6 -37.22 -40.28 43.42
CA GLU A 6 -35.88 -40.61 42.89
C GLU A 6 -35.57 -39.86 41.58
N MET A 7 -36.54 -39.78 40.67
CA MET A 7 -36.34 -39.07 39.39
C MET A 7 -36.22 -37.55 39.59
N PHE A 8 -36.86 -37.00 40.62
CA PHE A 8 -36.74 -35.59 41.02
C PHE A 8 -35.39 -35.31 41.71
N LEU A 9 -34.92 -36.20 42.59
CA LEU A 9 -33.62 -36.11 43.26
C LEU A 9 -32.44 -36.27 42.29
N VAL A 10 -32.55 -37.13 41.27
CA VAL A 10 -31.52 -37.29 40.23
C VAL A 10 -31.46 -36.09 39.28
N ARG A 11 -32.60 -35.46 38.96
CA ARG A 11 -32.63 -34.18 38.20
C ARG A 11 -32.08 -33.02 39.03
N LEU A 12 -32.44 -32.91 40.32
CA LEU A 12 -31.87 -31.91 41.22
C LEU A 12 -30.36 -32.11 41.41
N GLY A 13 -29.91 -33.36 41.60
CA GLY A 13 -28.49 -33.71 41.71
C GLY A 13 -27.68 -33.37 40.47
N LYS A 14 -28.19 -33.62 39.26
CA LYS A 14 -27.55 -33.23 38.00
C LYS A 14 -27.52 -31.71 37.79
N PHE A 15 -28.58 -30.99 38.14
CA PHE A 15 -28.59 -29.52 38.07
C PHE A 15 -27.65 -28.87 39.10
N VAL A 16 -27.55 -29.43 40.30
CA VAL A 16 -26.60 -28.98 41.33
C VAL A 16 -25.16 -29.30 40.92
N TRP A 17 -24.90 -30.49 40.38
CA TRP A 17 -23.57 -30.85 39.88
C TRP A 17 -23.09 -29.97 38.72
N VAL A 18 -23.96 -29.70 37.73
CA VAL A 18 -23.62 -28.80 36.63
C VAL A 18 -23.39 -27.37 37.15
N LYS A 19 -24.14 -26.92 38.16
CA LYS A 19 -23.90 -25.62 38.81
C LYS A 19 -22.58 -25.58 39.56
N VAL A 20 -22.25 -26.62 40.33
CA VAL A 20 -20.98 -26.73 41.07
C VAL A 20 -19.81 -26.77 40.10
N VAL A 21 -19.90 -27.56 39.02
CA VAL A 21 -18.88 -27.61 37.97
C VAL A 21 -18.76 -26.27 37.25
N ALA A 22 -19.87 -25.59 36.92
CA ALA A 22 -19.83 -24.27 36.29
C ALA A 22 -19.22 -23.20 37.21
N VAL A 23 -19.51 -23.23 38.52
CA VAL A 23 -18.91 -22.33 39.52
C VAL A 23 -17.42 -22.64 39.70
N ILE A 24 -17.02 -23.92 39.69
CA ILE A 24 -15.62 -24.33 39.75
C ILE A 24 -14.88 -23.91 38.47
N VAL A 25 -15.47 -24.10 37.29
CA VAL A 25 -14.88 -23.70 36.01
C VAL A 25 -14.81 -22.18 35.89
N ALA A 26 -15.84 -21.44 36.29
CA ALA A 26 -15.82 -19.97 36.36
C ALA A 26 -14.77 -19.48 37.36
N GLY A 27 -14.69 -20.11 38.53
CA GLY A 27 -13.66 -19.85 39.54
C GLY A 27 -12.25 -20.12 39.02
N LEU A 28 -12.03 -21.23 38.32
CA LEU A 28 -10.76 -21.58 37.67
C LEU A 28 -10.42 -20.65 36.50
N PHE A 29 -11.42 -20.16 35.76
CA PHE A 29 -11.23 -19.22 34.64
C PHE A 29 -10.90 -17.80 35.12
N LEU A 30 -11.46 -17.40 36.26
CA LEU A 30 -11.11 -16.17 36.98
C LEU A 30 -9.75 -16.28 37.70
N TYR A 31 -9.33 -17.51 38.04
CA TYR A 31 -8.06 -17.85 38.69
C TYR A 31 -6.89 -18.04 37.72
N GLN A 32 -7.13 -18.56 36.51
CA GLN A 32 -6.10 -18.72 35.47
C GLN A 32 -5.81 -17.39 34.75
N ASP A 33 -4.60 -16.89 35.01
CA ASP A 33 -3.83 -15.87 34.30
C ASP A 33 -4.62 -14.68 33.75
N ILE A 34 -4.95 -13.76 34.67
CA ILE A 34 -4.84 -12.32 34.42
C ILE A 34 -3.52 -11.91 35.08
N VAL A 35 -2.40 -12.28 34.45
CA VAL A 35 -1.07 -11.80 34.87
C VAL A 35 -0.95 -10.36 34.39
N TRP A 36 -0.68 -9.45 35.32
CA TRP A 36 -0.27 -8.10 34.96
C TRP A 36 1.02 -8.19 34.12
N ALA A 37 1.07 -7.50 32.99
CA ALA A 37 2.35 -7.02 32.50
C ALA A 37 2.86 -6.06 33.57
N GLY A 38 3.69 -6.57 34.49
CA GLY A 38 4.14 -5.82 35.66
C GLY A 38 4.80 -4.53 35.22
N GLY A 39 4.28 -3.38 35.68
CA GLY A 39 4.98 -2.10 35.67
C GLY A 39 5.62 -1.65 34.34
N GLU A 40 5.18 -2.15 33.18
CA GLU A 40 5.52 -1.49 31.92
C GLU A 40 4.77 -0.16 31.92
N GLU A 41 5.51 0.92 32.19
CA GLU A 41 5.04 2.29 32.38
C GLU A 41 3.73 2.54 31.62
N VAL A 42 2.61 2.62 32.34
CA VAL A 42 1.32 3.07 31.79
C VAL A 42 1.50 4.43 31.09
N LEU A 43 2.44 5.24 31.63
CA LEU A 43 2.96 6.49 31.06
C LEU A 43 3.70 6.31 29.72
N SER A 44 4.45 5.24 29.49
CA SER A 44 5.12 5.03 28.19
C SER A 44 4.14 4.71 27.07
N LYS A 45 3.04 4.01 27.39
CA LYS A 45 2.04 3.58 26.40
C LYS A 45 1.05 4.68 26.02
N ALA A 46 0.76 5.64 26.91
CA ALA A 46 -0.16 6.73 26.60
C ALA A 46 0.49 7.95 25.91
N PHE A 47 1.80 8.15 26.07
CA PHE A 47 2.49 9.36 25.59
C PHE A 47 3.10 9.23 24.18
N SER A 48 2.47 8.47 23.29
CA SER A 48 2.77 8.50 21.86
C SER A 48 2.35 9.87 21.27
N PRO A 49 3.22 10.63 20.58
CA PRO A 49 2.92 12.00 20.09
C PRO A 49 1.83 12.08 19.02
N GLN A 50 1.33 10.96 18.49
CA GLN A 50 0.08 10.98 17.70
C GLN A 50 -1.19 11.05 18.57
N ALA A 51 -1.08 10.76 19.88
CA ALA A 51 -2.13 11.00 20.87
C ALA A 51 -2.17 12.46 21.36
N ALA A 52 -1.12 13.26 21.09
CA ALA A 52 -0.99 14.65 21.54
C ALA A 52 -1.90 15.64 20.79
N GLY A 53 -2.73 15.19 19.85
CA GLY A 53 -3.73 16.00 19.15
C GLY A 53 -5.15 15.92 19.73
N LEU A 54 -5.38 15.21 20.84
CA LEU A 54 -6.73 14.82 21.26
C LEU A 54 -6.92 14.85 22.77
N GLY A 55 -7.73 15.79 23.24
CA GLY A 55 -8.20 15.77 24.62
C GLY A 55 -9.11 16.95 24.91
N ALA A 56 -10.41 16.72 24.71
CA ALA A 56 -11.44 17.56 25.32
C ALA A 56 -11.67 17.11 26.78
N PRO A 57 -12.12 18.00 27.68
CA PRO A 57 -12.29 17.69 29.10
C PRO A 57 -13.34 16.61 29.34
N LEU A 58 -12.98 15.54 30.07
CA LEU A 58 -13.89 14.44 30.44
C LEU A 58 -15.13 14.89 31.23
N ALA A 59 -15.11 16.10 31.82
CA ALA A 59 -16.25 16.66 32.54
C ALA A 59 -17.43 17.06 31.62
N GLN A 60 -17.19 17.29 30.32
CA GLN A 60 -18.27 17.42 29.32
C GLN A 60 -18.65 16.06 28.72
N VAL A 61 -17.71 15.12 28.71
CA VAL A 61 -17.88 13.75 28.23
C VAL A 61 -18.87 12.98 29.12
N GLU A 62 -18.85 13.13 30.45
CA GLU A 62 -19.80 12.42 31.33
C GLU A 62 -21.27 12.88 31.23
N ARG A 63 -21.54 14.13 30.78
CA ARG A 63 -22.93 14.63 30.67
C ARG A 63 -23.52 14.44 29.28
N ALA A 64 -22.72 14.15 28.26
CA ALA A 64 -23.17 13.82 26.90
C ALA A 64 -23.04 12.32 26.53
N ASN A 65 -22.25 11.51 27.27
CA ASN A 65 -21.95 10.09 26.96
C ASN A 65 -23.03 9.06 27.31
N ARG A 66 -24.31 9.34 27.10
CA ARG A 66 -25.25 8.23 27.08
C ARG A 66 -25.19 7.55 25.71
N ASN A 67 -24.34 6.51 25.60
CA ASN A 67 -24.56 5.25 24.86
C ASN A 67 -23.59 4.82 23.75
N ILE A 68 -22.46 5.50 23.46
CA ILE A 68 -21.51 5.01 22.43
C ILE A 68 -20.34 4.25 23.05
N ASP A 69 -20.54 2.93 23.12
CA ASP A 69 -19.56 1.91 23.49
C ASP A 69 -18.73 1.50 22.26
N ILE A 70 -17.42 1.78 22.33
CA ILE A 70 -16.41 1.37 21.35
C ILE A 70 -15.39 0.52 22.11
N PRO A 71 -15.18 -0.75 21.70
CA PRO A 71 -14.20 -1.62 22.36
C PRO A 71 -12.79 -1.03 22.35
N TYR A 72 -12.11 -1.11 23.50
CA TYR A 72 -10.79 -0.52 23.73
C TYR A 72 -9.68 -1.10 22.82
N ASN A 73 -9.82 -2.36 22.41
CA ASN A 73 -8.90 -2.99 21.47
C ASN A 73 -9.07 -2.50 20.02
N MET A 74 -10.17 -1.83 19.68
CA MET A 74 -10.41 -1.28 18.35
C MET A 74 -9.91 0.15 18.24
N ALA A 75 -10.24 1.01 19.22
CA ALA A 75 -9.92 2.43 19.13
C ALA A 75 -9.97 3.14 20.49
N THR A 76 -9.32 4.31 20.52
CA THR A 76 -9.44 5.29 21.61
C THR A 76 -10.37 6.41 21.18
N LYS A 77 -11.25 6.85 22.10
CA LYS A 77 -12.13 8.01 21.89
C LYS A 77 -11.36 9.30 22.16
N GLY A 78 -11.43 10.23 21.21
CA GLY A 78 -10.88 11.58 21.32
C GLY A 78 -11.95 12.59 21.76
N GLU A 79 -11.91 13.78 21.18
CA GLU A 79 -12.89 14.83 21.46
C GLU A 79 -14.33 14.42 21.10
N VAL A 80 -15.27 14.86 21.93
CA VAL A 80 -16.72 14.73 21.72
C VAL A 80 -17.36 16.10 21.77
N PHE A 81 -18.28 16.35 20.86
CA PHE A 81 -19.10 17.55 20.87
C PHE A 81 -20.55 17.21 20.53
N SER A 82 -21.48 17.73 21.32
CA SER A 82 -22.92 17.63 21.05
C SER A 82 -23.40 18.96 20.51
N GLY A 83 -23.72 18.95 19.22
CA GLY A 83 -24.24 20.10 18.50
C GLY A 83 -25.75 20.27 18.65
N LYS A 84 -26.30 21.29 17.99
CA LYS A 84 -27.75 21.50 17.88
C LYS A 84 -28.37 20.73 16.71
N ASP A 85 -27.53 20.31 15.76
CA ASP A 85 -27.91 19.49 14.62
C ASP A 85 -28.19 18.04 15.06
N ASP A 86 -29.16 17.39 14.43
CA ASP A 86 -29.55 16.02 14.75
C ASP A 86 -28.69 14.95 14.06
N ARG A 87 -27.72 15.36 13.23
CA ARG A 87 -26.75 14.49 12.59
C ARG A 87 -25.54 14.24 13.48
N MET A 88 -25.00 13.04 13.37
CA MET A 88 -23.81 12.58 14.06
C MET A 88 -22.71 12.17 13.08
N ILE A 89 -21.49 12.67 13.32
CA ILE A 89 -20.28 12.30 12.58
C ILE A 89 -19.30 11.56 13.49
N PHE A 90 -19.00 10.32 13.14
CA PHE A 90 -17.86 9.58 13.69
C PHE A 90 -16.62 9.94 12.89
N HIS A 91 -15.77 10.83 13.41
CA HIS A 91 -14.55 11.25 12.73
C HIS A 91 -13.41 10.27 13.07
N ILE A 92 -13.03 9.42 12.12
CA ILE A 92 -12.06 8.35 12.30
C ILE A 92 -10.74 8.76 11.65
N GLN A 93 -9.65 8.78 12.43
CA GLN A 93 -8.32 9.07 11.90
C GLN A 93 -7.76 7.87 11.13
N ASP A 94 -7.39 8.08 9.88
CA ASP A 94 -6.77 7.06 9.04
C ASP A 94 -5.24 7.14 9.11
N ALA A 95 -4.65 6.21 9.85
CA ALA A 95 -3.22 5.94 9.78
C ALA A 95 -2.94 5.02 8.58
N HIS A 96 -2.94 5.61 7.38
CA HIS A 96 -2.80 4.90 6.11
C HIS A 96 -1.57 3.97 6.05
N ALA A 97 -0.47 4.29 6.71
CA ALA A 97 0.74 3.46 6.69
C ALA A 97 0.61 2.18 7.53
N SER A 98 -0.31 2.14 8.48
CA SER A 98 -0.38 1.08 9.48
C SER A 98 -1.43 0.04 9.10
N LEU A 99 -0.98 -1.17 8.78
CA LEU A 99 -1.89 -2.28 8.47
C LEU A 99 -2.78 -2.63 9.67
N SER A 100 -2.23 -2.56 10.88
CA SER A 100 -3.00 -2.78 12.11
C SER A 100 -4.09 -1.72 12.29
N ALA A 101 -3.80 -0.45 12.01
CA ALA A 101 -4.79 0.61 12.04
C ALA A 101 -5.91 0.37 11.01
N GLN A 102 -5.57 -0.08 9.79
CA GLN A 102 -6.58 -0.40 8.77
C GLN A 102 -7.55 -1.48 9.26
N TYR A 103 -7.04 -2.57 9.86
CA TYR A 103 -7.91 -3.60 10.46
C TYR A 103 -8.76 -3.06 11.61
N SER A 104 -8.19 -2.22 12.48
CA SER A 104 -8.95 -1.54 13.54
C SER A 104 -10.08 -0.67 13.00
N ILE A 105 -9.86 0.06 11.90
CA ILE A 105 -10.90 0.84 11.22
C ILE A 105 -12.01 -0.09 10.69
N VAL A 106 -11.66 -1.24 10.09
CA VAL A 106 -12.66 -2.21 9.60
C VAL A 106 -13.55 -2.72 10.72
N GLU A 107 -12.97 -3.12 11.85
CA GLU A 107 -13.72 -3.60 13.02
C GLU A 107 -14.55 -2.49 13.66
N LEU A 108 -14.02 -1.26 13.70
CA LEU A 108 -14.75 -0.09 14.16
C LEU A 108 -15.97 0.20 13.28
N LEU A 109 -15.80 0.23 11.95
CA LEU A 109 -16.92 0.44 11.02
C LEU A 109 -17.97 -0.66 11.14
N ASP A 110 -17.55 -1.92 11.35
CA ASP A 110 -18.47 -3.04 11.59
C ASP A 110 -19.26 -2.86 12.90
N ASN A 111 -18.59 -2.47 13.99
CA ASN A 111 -19.25 -2.14 15.24
C ASN A 111 -20.26 -0.99 15.07
N LEU A 112 -19.84 0.11 14.41
CA LEU A 112 -20.69 1.27 14.15
C LEU A 112 -21.90 0.92 13.27
N SER A 113 -21.70 0.05 12.29
CA SER A 113 -22.76 -0.42 11.39
C SER A 113 -23.84 -1.22 12.11
N LYS A 114 -23.47 -2.02 13.11
CA LYS A 114 -24.36 -2.90 13.87
C LYS A 114 -25.07 -2.17 15.01
N ASN A 115 -24.37 -1.25 15.68
CA ASN A 115 -24.83 -0.71 16.96
C ASN A 115 -25.34 0.75 16.87
N TYR A 116 -24.91 1.53 15.87
CA TYR A 116 -25.16 2.99 15.84
C TYR A 116 -25.79 3.48 14.53
N ASN A 117 -26.42 2.57 13.77
CA ASN A 117 -27.08 2.89 12.51
C ASN A 117 -26.21 3.72 11.56
N LEU A 118 -24.93 3.34 11.41
CA LEU A 118 -24.06 3.96 10.42
C LEU A 118 -24.65 3.74 9.02
N ASP A 119 -24.90 4.85 8.31
CA ASP A 119 -25.62 4.88 7.03
C ASP A 119 -24.85 5.52 5.87
N LEU A 120 -23.68 6.11 6.16
CA LEU A 120 -22.77 6.70 5.17
C LEU A 120 -21.32 6.57 5.67
N ILE A 121 -20.41 6.20 4.77
CA ILE A 121 -18.97 6.29 5.02
C ILE A 121 -18.40 7.29 4.01
N ALA A 122 -17.92 8.40 4.52
CA ALA A 122 -17.31 9.49 3.78
C ALA A 122 -15.78 9.41 3.94
N LEU A 123 -15.01 9.43 2.86
CA LEU A 123 -13.55 9.25 2.94
C LEU A 123 -12.75 10.22 2.06
N GLU A 124 -11.60 10.63 2.60
CA GLU A 124 -10.54 11.34 1.89
C GLU A 124 -9.97 10.50 0.72
N GLY A 125 -9.37 11.17 -0.27
CA GLY A 125 -8.67 10.53 -1.38
C GLY A 125 -9.56 10.09 -2.55
N ALA A 126 -10.86 10.35 -2.51
CA ALA A 126 -11.77 10.09 -3.62
C ALA A 126 -12.82 11.18 -3.73
N SER A 127 -13.51 11.26 -4.88
CA SER A 127 -14.66 12.14 -5.07
C SER A 127 -15.87 11.35 -5.58
N GLY A 128 -17.05 11.64 -5.03
CA GLY A 128 -18.30 10.99 -5.46
C GLY A 128 -18.45 9.54 -4.96
N TYR A 129 -19.39 8.79 -5.52
CA TYR A 129 -19.64 7.41 -5.12
C TYR A 129 -18.48 6.47 -5.46
N ILE A 130 -18.10 5.63 -4.51
CA ILE A 130 -17.06 4.61 -4.70
C ILE A 130 -17.75 3.26 -4.89
N ASP A 131 -17.49 2.60 -6.02
CA ASP A 131 -18.19 1.37 -6.39
C ASP A 131 -17.33 0.12 -6.18
N THR A 132 -17.52 -0.53 -5.03
CA THR A 132 -16.83 -1.79 -4.74
C THR A 132 -17.51 -3.01 -5.37
N SER A 133 -18.52 -2.83 -6.23
CA SER A 133 -19.39 -3.92 -6.68
C SER A 133 -18.65 -5.00 -7.44
N ILE A 134 -17.64 -4.64 -8.23
CA ILE A 134 -16.80 -5.58 -9.00
C ILE A 134 -16.28 -6.71 -8.09
N LEU A 135 -15.65 -6.37 -6.96
CA LEU A 135 -15.14 -7.38 -6.03
C LEU A 135 -16.22 -7.88 -5.05
N LYS A 136 -17.11 -7.00 -4.59
CA LYS A 136 -18.15 -7.33 -3.59
C LYS A 136 -19.10 -8.43 -4.06
N THR A 137 -19.44 -8.46 -5.34
CA THR A 137 -20.38 -9.43 -5.94
C THR A 137 -19.72 -10.73 -6.38
N PHE A 138 -18.40 -10.90 -6.18
CA PHE A 138 -17.75 -12.17 -6.48
C PHE A 138 -18.34 -13.29 -5.61
N PRO A 139 -18.78 -14.42 -6.20
CA PRO A 139 -19.65 -15.39 -5.52
C PRO A 139 -18.93 -16.26 -4.47
N ASP A 140 -17.60 -16.32 -4.50
CA ASP A 140 -16.83 -17.10 -3.53
C ASP A 140 -16.28 -16.20 -2.40
N GLU A 141 -16.85 -16.34 -1.20
CA GLU A 141 -16.48 -15.54 -0.03
C GLU A 141 -15.01 -15.67 0.39
N LYS A 142 -14.44 -16.89 0.30
CA LYS A 142 -13.06 -17.15 0.70
C LYS A 142 -12.09 -16.42 -0.24
N ILE A 143 -12.32 -16.53 -1.55
CA ILE A 143 -11.49 -15.88 -2.56
C ILE A 143 -11.71 -14.37 -2.52
N LYS A 144 -12.96 -13.90 -2.44
CA LYS A 144 -13.28 -12.47 -2.32
C LYS A 144 -12.55 -11.80 -1.15
N LYS A 145 -12.65 -12.39 0.05
CA LYS A 145 -11.95 -11.89 1.24
C LYS A 145 -10.43 -11.97 1.07
N GLY A 146 -9.91 -13.08 0.53
CA GLY A 146 -8.47 -13.24 0.28
C GLY A 146 -7.91 -12.21 -0.71
N THR A 147 -8.65 -11.89 -1.77
CA THR A 147 -8.30 -10.82 -2.72
C THR A 147 -8.31 -9.45 -2.06
N ALA A 148 -9.36 -9.11 -1.31
CA ALA A 148 -9.43 -7.84 -0.59
C ALA A 148 -8.29 -7.69 0.43
N GLU A 149 -7.94 -8.77 1.15
CA GLU A 149 -6.84 -8.77 2.13
C GLU A 149 -5.49 -8.56 1.47
N TYR A 150 -5.26 -9.20 0.32
CA TYR A 150 -4.06 -8.96 -0.47
C TYR A 150 -3.96 -7.50 -0.90
N LEU A 151 -5.01 -6.94 -1.50
CA LEU A 151 -5.02 -5.54 -1.94
C LEU A 151 -4.79 -4.55 -0.79
N MET A 152 -5.36 -4.81 0.39
CA MET A 152 -5.17 -3.96 1.57
C MET A 152 -3.74 -4.03 2.13
N LYS A 153 -3.16 -5.24 2.18
CA LYS A 153 -1.76 -5.48 2.62
C LYS A 153 -0.74 -4.83 1.69
N GLU A 154 -1.00 -4.84 0.39
CA GLU A 154 -0.16 -4.16 -0.60
C GLU A 154 -0.36 -2.63 -0.61
N GLY A 155 -1.26 -2.09 0.23
CA GLY A 155 -1.54 -0.66 0.30
C GLY A 155 -2.35 -0.11 -0.87
N ARG A 156 -2.93 -0.98 -1.70
CA ARG A 156 -3.75 -0.60 -2.87
C ARG A 156 -5.17 -0.24 -2.49
N LEU A 157 -5.70 -0.88 -1.44
CA LEU A 157 -7.09 -0.77 -1.01
C LEU A 157 -7.15 -0.28 0.45
N GLY A 158 -8.07 0.65 0.74
CA GLY A 158 -8.27 1.22 2.08
C GLY A 158 -9.22 0.41 2.97
N ALA A 159 -9.20 0.68 4.28
CA ALA A 159 -10.07 0.01 5.25
C ALA A 159 -11.57 0.15 4.93
N THR A 160 -12.02 1.29 4.43
CA THR A 160 -13.43 1.54 4.08
C THR A 160 -13.91 0.67 2.92
N GLU A 161 -13.07 0.51 1.89
CA GLU A 161 -13.32 -0.37 0.76
C GLU A 161 -13.28 -1.83 1.17
N PHE A 162 -12.33 -2.20 2.03
CA PHE A 162 -12.23 -3.57 2.58
C PHE A 162 -13.50 -3.92 3.36
N PHE A 163 -13.95 -3.00 4.21
CA PHE A 163 -15.21 -3.11 4.94
C PHE A 163 -16.38 -3.33 3.98
N SER A 164 -16.53 -2.47 2.95
CA SER A 164 -17.63 -2.60 1.99
C SER A 164 -17.63 -3.93 1.23
N VAL A 165 -16.45 -4.46 0.89
CA VAL A 165 -16.30 -5.74 0.16
C VAL A 165 -16.59 -6.95 1.05
N THR A 166 -16.18 -6.92 2.32
CA THR A 166 -16.12 -8.12 3.18
C THR A 166 -17.21 -8.20 4.23
N ARG A 167 -18.04 -7.18 4.39
CA ARG A 167 -19.16 -7.15 5.35
C ARG A 167 -20.51 -7.15 4.63
N GLU A 168 -21.49 -7.75 5.29
CA GLU A 168 -22.84 -7.94 4.73
C GLU A 168 -23.62 -6.64 4.60
N LYS A 169 -23.52 -5.74 5.60
CA LYS A 169 -24.26 -4.46 5.58
C LYS A 169 -23.75 -3.59 4.43
N ASN A 170 -24.65 -3.19 3.55
CA ASN A 170 -24.32 -2.31 2.44
C ASN A 170 -24.44 -0.86 2.86
N ILE A 171 -23.32 -0.26 3.27
CA ILE A 171 -23.23 1.17 3.57
C ILE A 171 -22.58 1.88 2.38
N PRO A 172 -23.18 2.96 1.83
CA PRO A 172 -22.59 3.70 0.73
C PRO A 172 -21.24 4.32 1.13
N LEU A 173 -20.26 4.16 0.24
CA LEU A 173 -18.97 4.83 0.30
C LEU A 173 -19.00 6.09 -0.58
N TYR A 174 -18.57 7.21 -0.03
CA TYR A 174 -18.55 8.50 -0.72
C TYR A 174 -17.23 9.22 -0.54
N GLY A 175 -16.54 9.48 -1.64
CA GLY A 175 -15.37 10.33 -1.69
C GLY A 175 -15.76 11.80 -1.51
N ILE A 176 -15.05 12.50 -0.62
CA ILE A 176 -15.35 13.89 -0.23
C ILE A 176 -14.36 14.92 -0.76
N GLU A 177 -13.43 14.50 -1.61
CA GLU A 177 -12.44 15.40 -2.18
C GLU A 177 -13.00 16.38 -3.21
N ASN A 178 -12.28 17.49 -3.35
CA ASN A 178 -12.34 18.32 -4.53
C ASN A 178 -11.09 18.08 -5.37
N ASN A 179 -11.27 17.64 -6.62
CA ASN A 179 -10.15 17.27 -7.47
C ASN A 179 -9.21 18.46 -7.75
N GLU A 180 -9.70 19.68 -7.91
CA GLU A 180 -8.85 20.86 -8.15
C GLU A 180 -7.95 21.16 -6.94
N LEU A 181 -8.52 21.17 -5.74
CA LEU A 181 -7.75 21.38 -4.50
C LEU A 181 -6.79 20.23 -4.22
N TYR A 182 -7.20 18.98 -4.46
CA TYR A 182 -6.32 17.82 -4.34
C TYR A 182 -5.13 17.93 -5.30
N GLN A 183 -5.37 18.20 -6.58
CA GLN A 183 -4.29 18.36 -7.57
C GLN A 183 -3.39 19.56 -7.26
N LYS A 184 -3.95 20.69 -6.80
CA LYS A 184 -3.14 21.80 -6.30
C LYS A 184 -2.24 21.35 -5.15
N ASN A 185 -2.79 20.61 -4.19
CA ASN A 185 -2.02 20.14 -3.04
C ASN A 185 -0.86 19.23 -3.49
N VAL A 186 -1.10 18.36 -4.48
CA VAL A 186 -0.07 17.51 -5.11
C VAL A 186 1.01 18.34 -5.78
N GLN A 187 0.64 19.42 -6.48
CA GLN A 187 1.61 20.34 -7.07
C GLN A 187 2.44 21.06 -6.00
N ASP A 188 1.80 21.55 -4.93
CA ASP A 188 2.50 22.17 -3.80
C ASP A 188 3.50 21.18 -3.16
N PHE A 189 3.12 19.90 -3.03
CA PHE A 189 3.99 18.83 -2.56
C PHE A 189 5.21 18.62 -3.49
N CYS A 190 5.00 18.56 -4.81
CA CYS A 190 6.10 18.40 -5.78
C CYS A 190 7.12 19.53 -5.65
N VAL A 191 6.66 20.79 -5.53
CA VAL A 191 7.51 21.96 -5.35
C VAL A 191 8.38 21.83 -4.09
N VAL A 192 7.83 21.31 -3.00
CA VAL A 192 8.60 21.06 -1.76
C VAL A 192 9.64 19.97 -1.98
N VAL A 193 9.25 18.85 -2.61
CA VAL A 193 10.13 17.69 -2.82
C VAL A 193 11.32 18.02 -3.71
N GLU A 194 11.14 18.83 -4.76
CA GLU A 194 12.21 19.22 -5.70
C GLU A 194 13.45 19.77 -4.99
N ASN A 195 13.26 20.59 -3.96
CA ASN A 195 14.36 21.23 -3.23
C ASN A 195 14.61 20.62 -1.85
N ARG A 196 13.79 19.65 -1.42
CA ARG A 196 13.80 19.10 -0.06
C ARG A 196 15.17 18.61 0.37
N THR A 197 15.81 17.74 -0.42
CA THR A 197 17.11 17.15 -0.05
C THR A 197 18.16 18.22 0.20
N LYS A 198 18.27 19.20 -0.71
CA LYS A 198 19.18 20.32 -0.59
C LYS A 198 18.91 21.15 0.66
N LEU A 199 17.65 21.55 0.88
CA LEU A 199 17.26 22.39 2.00
C LEU A 199 17.47 21.69 3.34
N ILE A 200 17.15 20.39 3.44
CA ILE A 200 17.38 19.58 4.63
C ILE A 200 18.88 19.46 4.94
N GLU A 201 19.72 19.22 3.93
CA GLU A 201 21.19 19.18 4.13
C GLU A 201 21.74 20.52 4.64
N MET A 202 21.25 21.64 4.12
CA MET A 202 21.64 22.97 4.59
C MET A 202 21.16 23.21 6.03
N LEU A 203 19.93 22.82 6.36
CA LEU A 203 19.40 22.89 7.73
C LEU A 203 20.20 22.02 8.70
N ASP A 204 20.63 20.83 8.29
CA ASP A 204 21.45 19.95 9.13
C ASP A 204 22.85 20.53 9.41
N LYS A 205 23.45 21.19 8.41
CA LYS A 205 24.70 21.94 8.60
C LYS A 205 24.51 23.15 9.51
N LEU A 206 23.41 23.88 9.35
CA LEU A 206 23.06 25.01 10.22
C LEU A 206 22.80 24.56 11.66
N LEU A 207 22.02 23.49 11.87
CA LEU A 207 21.81 22.88 13.19
C LEU A 207 23.14 22.43 13.81
N SER A 208 24.05 21.88 13.01
CA SER A 208 25.39 21.52 13.47
C SER A 208 26.21 22.73 13.93
N GLN A 209 26.05 23.89 13.27
CA GLN A 209 26.64 25.15 13.72
C GLN A 209 26.03 25.62 15.05
N LEU A 210 24.70 25.62 15.17
CA LEU A 210 24.02 26.01 16.40
C LEU A 210 24.40 25.09 17.58
N LYS A 211 24.56 23.79 17.35
CA LYS A 211 25.05 22.83 18.36
C LYS A 211 26.49 23.09 18.80
N ARG A 212 27.35 23.65 17.94
CA ARG A 212 28.68 24.11 18.35
C ARG A 212 28.58 25.34 19.23
N MET A 213 27.67 26.25 18.91
CA MET A 213 27.39 27.45 19.71
C MET A 213 26.84 27.09 21.08
N GLU A 214 25.92 26.13 21.17
CA GLU A 214 25.35 25.62 22.42
C GLU A 214 26.42 25.23 23.45
N LYS A 215 27.49 24.54 23.02
CA LYS A 215 28.59 24.12 23.90
C LYS A 215 29.38 25.27 24.54
N LYS A 216 29.27 26.48 24.00
CA LYS A 216 30.01 27.68 24.45
C LYS A 216 29.10 28.76 25.03
N ILE A 217 27.86 28.84 24.57
CA ILE A 217 26.91 29.88 24.95
C ILE A 217 26.03 29.42 26.11
N TYR A 218 25.51 28.20 26.09
CA TYR A 218 24.64 27.72 27.17
C TYR A 218 25.43 27.45 28.44
N SER A 219 24.88 27.88 29.56
CA SER A 219 25.23 27.36 30.87
C SER A 219 24.99 25.85 30.94
N VAL A 220 25.75 25.17 31.81
CA VAL A 220 25.65 23.72 32.03
C VAL A 220 24.21 23.31 32.36
N GLU A 221 23.50 24.10 33.18
CA GLU A 221 22.13 23.79 33.58
C GLU A 221 21.12 23.94 32.44
N LEU A 222 21.23 25.02 31.66
CA LEU A 222 20.36 25.24 30.49
C LEU A 222 20.59 24.14 29.44
N ASN A 223 21.84 23.77 29.20
CA ASN A 223 22.20 22.69 28.28
C ASN A 223 21.62 21.34 28.74
N ILE A 224 21.71 21.00 30.03
CA ILE A 224 21.09 19.79 30.58
C ILE A 224 19.57 19.81 30.37
N PHE A 225 18.91 20.92 30.73
CA PHE A 225 17.46 21.05 30.60
C PHE A 225 16.98 20.92 29.13
N ASN A 226 17.62 21.64 28.21
CA ASN A 226 17.27 21.61 26.80
C ASN A 226 17.50 20.24 26.17
N ASN A 227 18.60 19.54 26.50
CA ASN A 227 18.86 18.21 25.99
C ASN A 227 17.81 17.20 26.47
N ILE A 228 17.41 17.24 27.75
CA ILE A 228 16.36 16.35 28.27
C ILE A 228 15.02 16.60 27.56
N ALA A 229 14.63 17.88 27.40
CA ALA A 229 13.41 18.23 26.67
C ALA A 229 13.46 17.73 25.22
N TRP A 230 14.61 17.88 24.55
CA TRP A 230 14.79 17.43 23.18
C TRP A 230 14.79 15.90 23.05
N GLU A 231 15.50 15.18 23.92
CA GLU A 231 15.53 13.71 23.93
C GLU A 231 14.14 13.11 24.14
N HIS A 232 13.30 13.75 24.98
CA HIS A 232 11.93 13.33 25.17
C HIS A 232 11.08 13.55 23.91
N LYS A 233 11.17 14.73 23.29
CA LYS A 233 10.48 15.04 22.01
C LYS A 233 10.88 14.05 20.91
N GLU A 234 12.14 13.62 20.88
CA GLU A 234 12.70 12.62 19.96
C GLU A 234 12.45 11.16 20.38
N LYS A 235 11.68 10.91 21.45
CA LYS A 235 11.38 9.57 22.01
C LYS A 235 12.60 8.74 22.41
N LYS A 236 13.74 9.38 22.72
CA LYS A 236 14.98 8.72 23.15
C LYS A 236 14.97 8.36 24.63
N ILE A 237 14.14 9.04 25.41
CA ILE A 237 13.95 8.79 26.84
C ILE A 237 12.46 8.59 27.13
N THR A 238 12.17 7.83 28.19
CA THR A 238 10.80 7.64 28.64
C THR A 238 10.25 8.91 29.29
N PHE A 239 8.92 9.02 29.33
CA PHE A 239 8.24 10.13 30.00
C PHE A 239 8.68 10.24 31.47
N SER A 240 8.80 9.12 32.19
CA SER A 240 9.20 9.14 33.61
C SER A 240 10.59 9.75 33.80
N LYS A 241 11.57 9.37 32.98
CA LYS A 241 12.93 9.91 33.04
C LYS A 241 12.96 11.42 32.72
N TYR A 242 12.20 11.83 31.72
CA TYR A 242 12.01 13.24 31.38
C TYR A 242 11.38 14.00 32.57
N TRP A 243 10.30 13.48 33.12
CA TRP A 243 9.55 14.14 34.19
C TRP A 243 10.35 14.25 35.50
N GLU A 244 11.08 13.22 35.89
CA GLU A 244 11.97 13.28 37.06
C GLU A 244 12.97 14.43 36.96
N SER A 245 13.52 14.61 35.75
CA SER A 245 14.47 15.69 35.48
C SER A 245 13.78 17.06 35.53
N VAL A 246 12.66 17.24 34.82
CA VAL A 246 11.88 18.51 34.85
C VAL A 246 11.45 18.86 36.27
N ARG A 247 10.97 17.88 37.05
CA ARG A 247 10.56 18.06 38.44
C ARG A 247 11.71 18.58 39.32
N ALA A 248 12.95 18.12 39.09
CA ALA A 248 14.11 18.65 39.82
C ALA A 248 14.32 20.14 39.55
N PHE A 249 14.13 20.60 38.31
CA PHE A 249 14.17 22.02 37.95
C PHE A 249 13.00 22.81 38.54
N VAL A 250 11.77 22.27 38.52
CA VAL A 250 10.59 22.88 39.16
C VAL A 250 10.86 23.17 40.64
N LYS A 251 11.38 22.18 41.38
CA LYS A 251 11.74 22.34 42.80
C LYS A 251 12.85 23.37 43.01
N LYS A 252 13.93 23.28 42.21
CA LYS A 252 15.09 24.16 42.34
C LYS A 252 14.75 25.63 42.10
N TYR A 253 13.90 25.91 41.11
CA TYR A 253 13.52 27.27 40.70
C TYR A 253 12.21 27.75 41.33
N ASN A 254 11.67 26.98 42.28
CA ASN A 254 10.42 27.26 43.00
C ASN A 254 9.26 27.65 42.06
N VAL A 255 9.09 26.90 40.97
CA VAL A 255 7.98 27.09 40.04
C VAL A 255 6.71 26.53 40.65
N ASP A 256 5.68 27.36 40.72
CA ASP A 256 4.36 26.96 41.19
C ASP A 256 3.68 26.04 40.18
N ILE A 257 3.73 24.74 40.46
CA ILE A 257 3.19 23.70 39.58
C ILE A 257 1.65 23.68 39.57
N THR A 258 1.00 24.27 40.58
CA THR A 258 -0.47 24.28 40.68
C THR A 258 -1.16 25.09 39.57
N LYS A 259 -0.38 25.92 38.85
CA LYS A 259 -0.81 26.64 37.64
C LYS A 259 -1.01 25.74 36.43
N TYR A 260 -0.47 24.52 36.48
CA TYR A 260 -0.52 23.50 35.43
C TYR A 260 -1.34 22.33 35.97
N GLN A 261 -2.66 22.36 35.77
CA GLN A 261 -3.62 21.52 36.48
C GLN A 261 -3.42 20.03 36.17
N GLU A 262 -3.23 19.66 34.92
CA GLU A 262 -3.00 18.27 34.52
C GLU A 262 -1.59 17.81 34.92
N ALA A 263 -0.58 18.67 34.84
CA ALA A 263 0.77 18.34 35.30
C ALA A 263 0.82 18.09 36.82
N ASP A 264 0.10 18.90 37.61
CA ASP A 264 -0.07 18.69 39.05
C ASP A 264 -0.83 17.39 39.37
N ARG A 265 -1.93 17.11 38.65
CA ARG A 265 -2.64 15.83 38.77
C ARG A 265 -1.73 14.65 38.49
N LEU A 266 -0.95 14.70 37.41
CA LEU A 266 -0.01 13.65 37.05
C LEU A 266 1.03 13.40 38.15
N ILE A 267 1.53 14.45 38.82
CA ILE A 267 2.41 14.28 40.00
C ILE A 267 1.69 13.49 41.09
N GLY A 268 0.46 13.87 41.41
CA GLY A 268 -0.36 13.16 42.38
C GLY A 268 -0.50 11.67 42.04
N LEU A 269 -0.73 11.35 40.75
CA LEU A 269 -0.84 9.97 40.27
C LEU A 269 0.47 9.19 40.42
N ILE A 270 1.61 9.80 40.12
CA ILE A 270 2.93 9.16 40.27
C ILE A 270 3.23 8.87 41.75
N GLU A 271 2.82 9.74 42.67
CA GLU A 271 2.98 9.48 44.10
C GLU A 271 1.99 8.43 44.62
N ASP A 272 0.75 8.42 44.13
CA ASP A 272 -0.21 7.34 44.38
C ASP A 272 0.32 5.98 43.86
N GLU A 273 0.98 5.96 42.69
CA GLU A 273 1.59 4.77 42.08
C GLU A 273 2.67 4.14 42.99
N LYS A 274 3.59 4.96 43.50
CA LYS A 274 4.66 4.51 44.41
C LYS A 274 4.13 3.91 45.70
N ALA A 275 2.92 4.27 46.11
CA ALA A 275 2.28 3.77 47.31
C ALA A 275 1.55 2.41 47.10
N ILE A 276 1.54 1.86 45.88
CA ILE A 276 0.88 0.60 45.53
C ILE A 276 1.89 -0.54 45.51
N ASP A 277 1.65 -1.57 46.33
CA ASP A 277 2.29 -2.87 46.13
C ASP A 277 1.48 -3.66 45.11
N PHE A 278 1.99 -3.69 43.88
CA PHE A 278 1.28 -4.27 42.75
C PHE A 278 1.01 -5.78 42.94
N ASN A 279 1.96 -6.53 43.48
CA ASN A 279 1.76 -7.96 43.74
C ASN A 279 0.65 -8.19 44.77
N LYS A 280 0.61 -7.35 45.83
CA LYS A 280 -0.49 -7.41 46.81
C LYS A 280 -1.82 -6.99 46.22
N ALA A 281 -1.88 -5.95 45.40
CA ALA A 281 -3.11 -5.52 44.74
C ALA A 281 -3.71 -6.64 43.86
N ASN A 282 -2.87 -7.41 43.15
CA ASN A 282 -3.35 -8.55 42.38
C ASN A 282 -3.84 -9.71 43.27
N ALA A 283 -3.13 -10.01 44.37
CA ALA A 283 -3.58 -11.00 45.35
C ALA A 283 -4.91 -10.60 46.02
N GLU A 284 -5.05 -9.33 46.38
CA GLU A 284 -6.27 -8.73 46.93
C GLU A 284 -7.43 -8.79 45.93
N ARG A 285 -7.18 -8.58 44.63
CA ARG A 285 -8.18 -8.76 43.56
C ARG A 285 -8.68 -10.20 43.49
N HIS A 286 -7.77 -11.18 43.55
CA HIS A 286 -8.16 -12.60 43.57
C HIS A 286 -9.03 -12.91 44.78
N GLU A 287 -8.66 -12.41 45.94
CA GLU A 287 -9.43 -12.60 47.16
C GLU A 287 -10.80 -11.92 47.09
N LEU A 288 -10.89 -10.70 46.55
CA LEU A 288 -12.17 -10.01 46.33
C LEU A 288 -13.08 -10.83 45.40
N VAL A 289 -12.55 -11.33 44.28
CA VAL A 289 -13.31 -12.15 43.33
C VAL A 289 -13.78 -13.46 43.99
N ARG A 290 -12.95 -14.08 44.84
CA ARG A 290 -13.33 -15.28 45.61
C ARG A 290 -14.50 -15.00 46.55
N VAL A 291 -14.41 -13.94 47.35
CA VAL A 291 -15.47 -13.51 48.28
C VAL A 291 -16.76 -13.14 47.54
N LEU A 292 -16.64 -12.47 46.39
CA LEU A 292 -17.79 -12.15 45.54
C LEU A 292 -18.45 -13.42 44.99
N ASN A 293 -17.68 -14.40 44.49
CA ASN A 293 -18.22 -15.65 43.94
C ASN A 293 -19.05 -16.44 44.97
N GLU A 294 -18.77 -16.29 46.27
CA GLU A 294 -19.54 -16.91 47.35
C GLU A 294 -20.86 -16.17 47.68
N LYS A 295 -20.99 -14.89 47.29
CA LYS A 295 -22.11 -14.00 47.68
C LYS A 295 -23.04 -13.60 46.53
N ILE A 296 -22.51 -13.49 45.31
CA ILE A 296 -23.26 -12.92 44.18
C ILE A 296 -24.32 -13.86 43.62
N THR A 297 -25.34 -13.29 42.97
CA THR A 297 -26.34 -14.07 42.25
C THR A 297 -25.74 -14.75 41.02
N LYS A 298 -26.40 -15.80 40.51
CA LYS A 298 -26.01 -16.46 39.25
C LYS A 298 -25.93 -15.47 38.08
N LYS A 299 -26.85 -14.52 38.01
CA LYS A 299 -26.89 -13.50 36.94
C LYS A 299 -25.67 -12.61 36.99
N ASP A 300 -25.29 -12.13 38.18
CA ASP A 300 -24.12 -11.25 38.32
C ASP A 300 -22.80 -12.01 38.16
N LEU A 301 -22.77 -13.31 38.49
CA LEU A 301 -21.66 -14.19 38.17
C LEU A 301 -21.47 -14.34 36.66
N GLU A 302 -22.55 -14.53 35.90
CA GLU A 302 -22.51 -14.57 34.43
C GLU A 302 -21.94 -13.26 33.86
N VAL A 303 -22.37 -12.10 34.36
CA VAL A 303 -21.85 -10.78 33.95
C VAL A 303 -20.39 -10.60 34.36
N LEU A 304 -19.98 -11.04 35.55
CA LEU A 304 -18.59 -10.99 36.01
C LEU A 304 -17.66 -11.83 35.10
N VAL A 305 -18.08 -13.05 34.75
CA VAL A 305 -17.34 -13.89 33.81
C VAL A 305 -17.24 -13.20 32.45
N GLN A 306 -18.34 -12.66 31.93
CA GLN A 306 -18.33 -11.91 30.67
C GLN A 306 -17.35 -10.73 30.71
N LYS A 307 -17.41 -9.89 31.76
CA LYS A 307 -16.51 -8.74 31.93
C LYS A 307 -15.04 -9.16 32.07
N SER A 308 -14.77 -10.31 32.68
CA SER A 308 -13.41 -10.86 32.77
C SER A 308 -12.87 -11.30 31.40
N VAL A 309 -13.72 -11.89 30.55
CA VAL A 309 -13.37 -12.25 29.16
C VAL A 309 -13.14 -10.98 28.33
N GLU A 310 -14.04 -10.01 28.41
CA GLU A 310 -13.91 -8.71 27.72
C GLU A 310 -12.59 -8.01 28.12
N PHE A 311 -12.20 -8.08 29.39
CA PHE A 311 -10.91 -7.53 29.84
C PHE A 311 -9.71 -8.32 29.29
N LYS A 312 -9.76 -9.66 29.32
CA LYS A 312 -8.70 -10.52 28.74
C LYS A 312 -8.52 -10.31 27.24
N GLU A 313 -9.60 -10.01 26.52
CA GLU A 313 -9.60 -9.69 25.09
C GLU A 313 -9.30 -8.20 24.79
N GLU A 314 -8.96 -7.42 25.83
CA GLU A 314 -8.73 -5.97 25.77
C GLU A 314 -9.92 -5.14 25.22
N LYS A 315 -11.15 -5.67 25.26
CA LYS A 315 -12.37 -4.97 24.83
C LYS A 315 -12.78 -3.86 25.81
N ILE A 316 -12.49 -4.05 27.09
CA ILE A 316 -12.65 -3.02 28.13
C ILE A 316 -11.31 -2.67 28.75
N SER A 317 -11.15 -1.43 29.22
CA SER A 317 -9.93 -0.98 29.89
C SER A 317 -9.77 -1.64 31.27
N ALA A 318 -8.55 -1.59 31.80
CA ALA A 318 -8.30 -2.01 33.17
C ALA A 318 -9.17 -1.21 34.17
N PHE A 319 -9.33 0.10 33.98
CA PHE A 319 -10.22 0.91 34.80
C PHE A 319 -11.66 0.42 34.76
N ALA A 320 -12.22 0.19 33.58
CA ALA A 320 -13.62 -0.26 33.44
C ALA A 320 -13.89 -1.59 34.15
N PHE A 321 -12.97 -2.56 34.03
CA PHE A 321 -13.11 -3.86 34.72
C PHE A 321 -13.03 -3.72 36.25
N HIS A 322 -12.05 -2.97 36.77
CA HIS A 322 -11.87 -2.86 38.22
C HIS A 322 -12.91 -1.94 38.87
N LEU A 323 -13.42 -0.94 38.15
CA LEU A 323 -14.58 -0.17 38.58
C LEU A 323 -15.82 -1.06 38.70
N TYR A 324 -16.04 -1.96 37.73
CA TYR A 324 -17.11 -2.95 37.82
C TYR A 324 -16.97 -3.84 39.06
N LEU A 325 -15.76 -4.32 39.37
CA LEU A 325 -15.51 -5.10 40.60
C LEU A 325 -15.84 -4.29 41.87
N ALA A 326 -15.48 -3.01 41.93
CA ALA A 326 -15.77 -2.15 43.07
C ALA A 326 -17.27 -1.93 43.27
N VAL A 327 -18.01 -1.64 42.18
CA VAL A 327 -19.47 -1.46 42.22
C VAL A 327 -20.17 -2.76 42.61
N LEU A 328 -19.68 -3.90 42.11
CA LEU A 328 -20.21 -5.21 42.48
C LEU A 328 -19.94 -5.53 43.96
N ALA A 329 -18.75 -5.19 44.48
CA ALA A 329 -18.43 -5.30 45.90
C ALA A 329 -19.37 -4.48 46.77
N GLU A 330 -19.59 -3.21 46.42
CA GLU A 330 -20.51 -2.33 47.14
C GLU A 330 -21.96 -2.86 47.13
N THR A 331 -22.44 -3.33 45.97
CA THR A 331 -23.78 -3.92 45.82
C THR A 331 -24.01 -5.09 46.77
N TYR A 332 -22.97 -5.88 47.04
CA TYR A 332 -23.02 -7.05 47.94
C TYR A 332 -22.43 -6.77 49.33
N SER A 333 -22.32 -5.49 49.71
CA SER A 333 -21.84 -5.05 51.03
C SER A 333 -20.44 -5.62 51.39
N VAL A 334 -19.57 -5.74 50.39
CA VAL A 334 -18.14 -6.05 50.56
C VAL A 334 -17.38 -4.73 50.50
N ASP A 335 -16.83 -4.28 51.64
CA ASP A 335 -16.08 -3.04 51.70
C ASP A 335 -14.72 -3.19 50.99
N ILE A 336 -14.55 -2.44 49.90
CA ILE A 336 -13.33 -2.42 49.09
C ILE A 336 -12.13 -1.90 49.88
N ASN A 337 -12.33 -1.11 50.93
CA ASN A 337 -11.25 -0.55 51.75
C ASN A 337 -10.50 -1.62 52.57
N ASN A 338 -11.10 -2.81 52.74
CA ASN A 338 -10.40 -3.97 53.31
C ASN A 338 -9.26 -4.47 52.39
N TYR A 339 -9.31 -4.11 51.10
CA TYR A 339 -8.34 -4.47 50.07
C TYR A 339 -7.51 -3.23 49.73
N LYS A 340 -6.62 -2.85 50.66
CA LYS A 340 -5.93 -1.54 50.65
C LYS A 340 -5.14 -1.27 49.37
N ASN A 341 -4.40 -2.24 48.84
CA ASN A 341 -3.59 -2.03 47.62
C ASN A 341 -4.47 -2.04 46.37
N LEU A 342 -5.54 -2.85 46.34
CA LEU A 342 -6.53 -2.86 45.26
C LEU A 342 -7.32 -1.54 45.21
N ALA A 343 -7.76 -1.03 46.36
CA ALA A 343 -8.45 0.26 46.44
C ALA A 343 -7.54 1.41 45.95
N ARG A 344 -6.26 1.40 46.34
CA ARG A 344 -5.26 2.35 45.82
C ARG A 344 -5.06 2.20 44.31
N PHE A 345 -4.97 0.97 43.81
CA PHE A 345 -4.86 0.70 42.39
C PHE A 345 -6.06 1.21 41.60
N ILE A 346 -7.28 0.98 42.08
CA ILE A 346 -8.52 1.50 41.46
C ILE A 346 -8.51 3.03 41.43
N LYS A 347 -8.09 3.68 42.53
CA LYS A 347 -7.93 5.14 42.58
C LYS A 347 -6.89 5.63 41.56
N TYR A 348 -5.74 4.98 41.48
CA TYR A 348 -4.66 5.31 40.54
C TYR A 348 -5.10 5.19 39.09
N ILE A 349 -5.67 4.05 38.67
CA ILE A 349 -6.13 3.86 37.28
C ILE A 349 -7.32 4.76 36.94
N SER A 350 -8.19 5.08 37.92
CA SER A 350 -9.28 6.05 37.73
C SER A 350 -8.77 7.47 37.53
N GLY A 351 -7.76 7.86 38.30
CA GLY A 351 -7.12 9.16 38.15
C GLY A 351 -6.40 9.28 36.80
N TYR A 352 -5.79 8.19 36.34
CA TYR A 352 -5.19 8.11 35.01
C TYR A 352 -6.21 8.24 33.87
N ASP A 353 -7.32 7.51 33.96
CA ASP A 353 -8.40 7.55 32.97
C ASP A 353 -9.05 8.94 32.84
N ARG A 354 -8.99 9.75 33.91
CA ARG A 354 -9.51 11.14 33.96
C ARG A 354 -8.51 12.20 33.49
N LEU A 355 -7.25 11.85 33.27
CA LEU A 355 -6.21 12.79 32.89
C LEU A 355 -6.46 13.32 31.47
N ASN A 356 -6.52 14.65 31.30
CA ASN A 356 -6.59 15.20 29.96
C ASN A 356 -5.19 15.26 29.34
N ILE A 357 -4.85 14.24 28.56
CA ILE A 357 -3.52 14.09 27.95
C ILE A 357 -3.16 15.28 27.04
N PHE A 358 -4.12 15.83 26.29
CA PHE A 358 -3.86 17.01 25.43
C PHE A 358 -3.55 18.26 26.24
N ALA A 359 -4.38 18.57 27.23
CA ALA A 359 -4.13 19.69 28.11
C ALA A 359 -2.79 19.52 28.86
N LEU A 360 -2.45 18.29 29.25
CA LEU A 360 -1.16 17.98 29.85
C LEU A 360 0.02 18.28 28.93
N TYR A 361 0.00 17.87 27.66
CA TYR A 361 1.08 18.19 26.73
C TYR A 361 1.28 19.70 26.57
N ASN A 362 0.19 20.45 26.42
CA ASN A 362 0.23 21.90 26.33
C ASN A 362 0.79 22.53 27.62
N GLU A 363 0.34 22.04 28.78
CA GLU A 363 0.84 22.49 30.08
C GLU A 363 2.33 22.19 30.27
N LEU A 364 2.81 21.03 29.83
CA LEU A 364 4.23 20.66 29.89
C LEU A 364 5.07 21.60 29.03
N GLU A 365 4.62 21.96 27.83
CA GLU A 365 5.32 22.92 26.98
C GLU A 365 5.37 24.33 27.62
N LEU A 366 4.27 24.78 28.21
CA LEU A 366 4.20 26.05 28.94
C LEU A 366 5.11 26.03 30.19
N LEU A 367 5.16 24.91 30.89
CA LEU A 367 6.04 24.69 32.04
C LEU A 367 7.51 24.73 31.62
N GLU A 368 7.86 24.06 30.51
CA GLU A 368 9.21 24.10 29.95
C GLU A 368 9.63 25.53 29.59
N ASN A 369 8.76 26.30 28.93
CA ASN A 369 9.03 27.70 28.60
C ASN A 369 9.25 28.54 29.86
N THR A 370 8.42 28.34 30.89
CA THR A 370 8.53 29.04 32.17
C THR A 370 9.85 28.74 32.89
N LEU A 371 10.31 27.49 32.82
CA LEU A 371 11.61 27.08 33.35
C LEU A 371 12.76 27.67 32.53
N ARG A 372 12.69 27.68 31.19
CA ARG A 372 13.73 28.28 30.34
C ARG A 372 13.94 29.76 30.62
N VAL A 373 12.85 30.53 30.75
CA VAL A 373 12.93 31.97 31.08
C VAL A 373 13.68 32.21 32.39
N LYS A 374 13.57 31.30 33.36
CA LYS A 374 14.33 31.37 34.63
C LYS A 374 15.78 30.86 34.51
N LEU A 375 16.05 30.00 33.53
CA LEU A 375 17.37 29.41 33.27
C LEU A 375 18.27 30.32 32.43
N TYR A 376 17.70 31.19 31.58
CA TYR A 376 18.45 32.15 30.79
C TYR A 376 19.19 33.13 31.70
N ARG A 377 20.50 33.28 31.46
CA ARG A 377 21.41 34.22 32.12
C ARG A 377 21.78 35.37 31.20
N THR A 378 21.73 35.14 29.89
CA THR A 378 22.07 36.14 28.88
C THR A 378 21.08 36.12 27.73
N LYS A 379 20.96 37.26 27.02
CA LYS A 379 20.16 37.34 25.78
C LYS A 379 20.65 36.40 24.68
N ASP A 380 21.94 36.07 24.67
CA ASP A 380 22.51 35.16 23.67
C ASP A 380 22.04 33.71 23.89
N GLU A 381 21.82 33.29 25.14
CA GLU A 381 21.26 31.97 25.47
C GLU A 381 19.80 31.85 25.01
N GLU A 382 19.00 32.90 25.25
CA GLU A 382 17.61 32.97 24.79
C GLU A 382 17.54 32.95 23.25
N ALA A 383 18.28 33.86 22.60
CA ALA A 383 18.33 33.97 21.14
C ALA A 383 18.84 32.69 20.46
N LEU A 384 19.81 31.99 21.05
CA LEU A 384 20.28 30.70 20.51
C LEU A 384 19.18 29.64 20.57
N TYR A 385 18.44 29.57 21.68
CA TYR A 385 17.35 28.61 21.83
C TYR A 385 16.22 28.88 20.82
N GLU A 386 15.77 30.13 20.72
CA GLU A 386 14.74 30.53 19.76
C GLU A 386 15.17 30.23 18.32
N THR A 387 16.43 30.53 17.98
CA THR A 387 16.99 30.20 16.67
C THR A 387 16.99 28.68 16.44
N MET A 388 17.38 27.87 17.42
CA MET A 388 17.33 26.40 17.29
C MET A 388 15.91 25.91 17.04
N VAL A 389 14.92 26.38 17.83
CA VAL A 389 13.51 26.01 17.66
C VAL A 389 13.02 26.37 16.26
N LEU A 390 13.31 27.58 15.78
CA LEU A 390 12.99 28.00 14.42
C LEU A 390 13.58 27.04 13.38
N ILE A 391 14.88 26.74 13.44
CA ILE A 391 15.53 25.88 12.46
C ILE A 391 14.95 24.45 12.50
N TYR A 392 14.57 23.94 13.68
CA TYR A 392 13.85 22.66 13.78
C TYR A 392 12.46 22.72 13.17
N MET A 393 11.71 23.81 13.36
CA MET A 393 10.41 24.02 12.74
C MET A 393 10.51 24.11 11.21
N LEU A 394 11.53 24.77 10.68
CA LEU A 394 11.82 24.78 9.24
C LEU A 394 12.15 23.39 8.71
N LYS A 395 12.89 22.59 9.48
CA LYS A 395 13.16 21.19 9.12
C LYS A 395 11.87 20.37 9.05
N LYS A 396 10.95 20.52 10.02
CA LYS A 396 9.62 19.89 9.97
C LYS A 396 8.78 20.38 8.79
N LEU A 397 8.82 21.69 8.49
CA LEU A 397 8.14 22.30 7.34
C LEU A 397 8.56 21.62 6.04
N TYR A 398 9.86 21.54 5.75
CA TYR A 398 10.37 20.92 4.52
C TYR A 398 10.30 19.39 4.52
N SER A 399 10.17 18.76 5.69
CA SER A 399 9.89 17.33 5.81
C SER A 399 8.41 16.98 5.71
N MET A 400 7.52 17.98 5.64
CA MET A 400 6.06 17.79 5.62
C MET A 400 5.52 17.13 6.91
N GLU A 401 6.13 17.46 8.05
CA GLU A 401 5.85 16.87 9.38
C GLU A 401 5.23 17.87 10.36
N LEU A 402 4.74 19.03 9.89
CA LEU A 402 4.02 19.97 10.76
C LEU A 402 2.64 19.40 11.11
N THR A 403 2.28 19.57 12.38
CA THR A 403 0.87 19.49 12.82
C THR A 403 0.13 20.77 12.42
N ASN A 404 -1.20 20.78 12.53
CA ASN A 404 -2.00 21.98 12.26
C ASN A 404 -1.62 23.14 13.21
N ASN A 405 -1.40 22.87 14.49
CA ASN A 405 -0.86 23.85 15.44
C ASN A 405 0.55 24.35 15.06
N ASP A 406 1.47 23.46 14.64
CA ASP A 406 2.80 23.86 14.17
C ASP A 406 2.72 24.81 12.96
N TYR A 407 1.85 24.51 12.00
CA TYR A 407 1.61 25.35 10.82
C TYR A 407 1.07 26.72 11.24
N SER A 408 0.05 26.75 12.09
CA SER A 408 -0.50 27.98 12.68
C SER A 408 0.57 28.86 13.34
N VAL A 409 1.51 28.25 14.07
CA VAL A 409 2.62 28.97 14.73
C VAL A 409 3.59 29.54 13.69
N ILE A 410 3.99 28.76 12.69
CA ILE A 410 4.91 29.24 11.65
C ILE A 410 4.27 30.34 10.81
N ASP A 411 3.03 30.16 10.37
CA ASP A 411 2.32 31.10 9.49
C ASP A 411 2.18 32.49 10.13
N ARG A 412 1.76 32.54 11.41
CA ARG A 412 1.63 33.80 12.17
C ARG A 412 2.97 34.48 12.41
N ASN A 413 4.05 33.71 12.57
CA ASN A 413 5.37 34.24 12.92
C ASN A 413 6.28 34.44 11.71
N MET A 414 5.85 34.08 10.50
CA MET A 414 6.67 34.10 9.28
C MET A 414 7.29 35.49 9.03
N VAL A 415 6.54 36.55 9.31
CA VAL A 415 6.98 37.96 9.11
C VAL A 415 8.18 38.32 10.00
N PHE A 416 8.39 37.61 11.10
CA PHE A 416 9.50 37.86 12.03
C PHE A 416 10.76 37.08 11.65
N TYR A 417 10.68 36.13 10.71
CA TYR A 417 11.85 35.36 10.26
C TYR A 417 12.63 36.14 9.22
N ASN A 418 13.80 36.63 9.61
CA ASN A 418 14.68 37.44 8.76
C ASN A 418 16.08 36.81 8.69
N ALA A 419 16.54 36.52 7.47
CA ALA A 419 17.86 35.97 7.21
C ALA A 419 18.99 36.88 7.71
N GLU A 420 18.81 38.20 7.65
CA GLU A 420 19.77 39.17 8.16
C GLU A 420 19.90 39.08 9.69
N ASN A 421 18.77 39.00 10.40
CA ASN A 421 18.76 38.86 11.85
C ASN A 421 19.43 37.56 12.29
N ILE A 422 19.07 36.43 11.66
CA ILE A 422 19.65 35.12 11.99
C ILE A 422 21.15 35.10 11.66
N SER A 423 21.53 35.58 10.47
CA SER A 423 22.94 35.64 10.05
C SER A 423 23.76 36.57 10.96
N GLY A 424 23.20 37.72 11.33
CA GLY A 424 23.80 38.70 12.22
C GLY A 424 24.06 38.10 13.60
N PHE A 425 23.05 37.46 14.19
CA PHE A 425 23.16 36.77 15.46
C PHE A 425 24.23 35.66 15.44
N ILE A 426 24.24 34.81 14.40
CA ILE A 426 25.24 33.73 14.28
C ILE A 426 26.65 34.32 14.17
N LYS A 427 26.84 35.34 13.32
CA LYS A 427 28.14 35.99 13.13
C LYS A 427 28.64 36.65 14.42
N SER A 428 27.83 37.50 15.04
CA SER A 428 28.22 38.23 16.26
C SER A 428 28.50 37.29 17.42
N SER A 429 27.69 36.23 17.57
CA SER A 429 27.89 35.23 18.62
C SER A 429 29.14 34.38 18.34
N CYS A 430 29.36 33.95 17.10
CA CYS A 430 30.57 33.19 16.77
C CYS A 430 31.84 33.99 17.02
N GLU A 431 31.86 35.28 16.68
CA GLU A 431 32.96 36.19 16.99
C GLU A 431 33.14 36.34 18.50
N LYS A 432 32.08 36.69 19.23
CA LYS A 432 32.09 36.91 20.68
C LYS A 432 32.60 35.71 21.48
N TYR A 433 32.23 34.49 21.08
CA TYR A 433 32.55 33.25 21.81
C TYR A 433 33.69 32.44 21.18
N GLY A 434 34.36 32.97 20.13
CA GLY A 434 35.50 32.32 19.48
C GLY A 434 35.15 31.00 18.78
N ILE A 435 33.97 30.93 18.14
CA ILE A 435 33.46 29.74 17.46
C ILE A 435 33.68 29.90 15.95
N ILE A 436 34.22 28.87 15.31
CA ILE A 436 34.39 28.86 13.85
C ILE A 436 33.03 28.71 13.17
N ILE A 437 32.74 29.57 12.19
CA ILE A 437 31.56 29.49 11.34
C ILE A 437 31.80 28.42 10.27
N THR A 438 30.91 27.43 10.17
CA THR A 438 30.96 26.46 9.07
C THR A 438 30.29 26.96 7.80
N VAL A 439 30.82 26.49 6.67
CA VAL A 439 30.28 26.74 5.33
C VAL A 439 29.26 25.67 4.92
N GLY A 440 28.49 25.94 3.87
CA GLY A 440 27.61 24.97 3.23
C GLY A 440 26.13 25.07 3.61
N TYR A 441 25.71 26.17 4.23
CA TYR A 441 24.31 26.57 4.36
C TYR A 441 24.16 28.03 3.92
N ASP A 442 22.98 28.38 3.40
CA ASP A 442 22.58 29.73 3.02
C ASP A 442 21.21 29.98 3.63
N ILE A 443 21.14 30.96 4.53
CA ILE A 443 19.92 31.26 5.30
C ILE A 443 18.88 31.94 4.41
N ASN A 444 19.29 32.75 3.43
CA ASN A 444 18.35 33.38 2.50
C ASN A 444 17.67 32.31 1.63
N GLU A 445 18.44 31.34 1.14
CA GLU A 445 17.89 30.23 0.37
C GLU A 445 17.00 29.31 1.23
N ILE A 446 17.39 29.04 2.49
CA ILE A 446 16.53 28.30 3.43
C ILE A 446 15.19 29.02 3.65
N LEU A 447 15.17 30.35 3.77
CA LEU A 447 13.93 31.08 4.01
C LEU A 447 13.11 31.30 2.73
N SER A 448 13.74 31.42 1.56
CA SER A 448 13.04 31.64 0.29
C SER A 448 12.16 30.44 -0.11
N GLY A 449 12.58 29.22 0.23
CA GLY A 449 11.78 28.00 0.02
C GLY A 449 10.50 27.92 0.86
N MET A 450 10.36 28.74 1.91
CA MET A 450 9.28 28.58 2.89
C MET A 450 7.91 28.80 2.28
N LYS A 451 7.80 29.77 1.36
CA LYS A 451 6.50 30.13 0.76
C LYS A 451 5.87 28.93 0.04
N GLY A 452 6.65 28.17 -0.73
CA GLY A 452 6.16 26.97 -1.41
C GLY A 452 5.73 25.89 -0.42
N ALA A 453 6.51 25.69 0.64
CA ALA A 453 6.18 24.71 1.67
C ALA A 453 4.93 25.09 2.50
N LEU A 454 4.71 26.37 2.78
CA LEU A 454 3.52 26.82 3.50
C LEU A 454 2.24 26.71 2.65
N GLU A 455 2.34 26.92 1.34
CA GLU A 455 1.19 26.75 0.44
C GLU A 455 0.66 25.31 0.45
N PHE A 456 1.52 24.29 0.61
CA PHE A 456 1.08 22.89 0.80
C PHE A 456 0.10 22.73 1.98
N TYR A 457 0.44 23.29 3.15
CA TYR A 457 -0.39 23.19 4.35
C TYR A 457 -1.65 24.04 4.25
N LYS A 458 -1.54 25.23 3.66
CA LYS A 458 -2.69 26.11 3.39
C LYS A 458 -3.71 25.46 2.45
N THR A 459 -3.25 24.77 1.42
CA THR A 459 -4.12 24.00 0.54
C THR A 459 -4.76 22.82 1.27
N ALA A 460 -4.02 22.13 2.15
CA ALA A 460 -4.56 21.07 2.99
C ALA A 460 -5.68 21.58 3.93
N GLU A 461 -5.51 22.75 4.57
CA GLU A 461 -6.59 23.38 5.35
C GLU A 461 -7.78 23.82 4.49
N SER A 462 -7.53 24.26 3.25
CA SER A 462 -8.60 24.61 2.31
C SER A 462 -9.43 23.39 1.92
N ARG A 463 -8.81 22.20 1.86
CA ARG A 463 -9.51 20.92 1.62
C ARG A 463 -10.47 20.57 2.76
N ASP A 464 -10.14 20.87 4.03
CA ASP A 464 -10.99 20.57 5.20
C ASP A 464 -12.43 21.07 5.03
N ARG A 465 -12.55 22.33 4.57
CA ARG A 465 -13.86 22.97 4.33
C ARG A 465 -14.67 22.20 3.31
N VAL A 466 -14.07 21.82 2.19
CA VAL A 466 -14.79 21.11 1.13
C VAL A 466 -15.12 19.68 1.54
N MET A 467 -14.23 19.01 2.27
CA MET A 467 -14.48 17.67 2.80
C MET A 467 -15.70 17.63 3.72
N ILE A 468 -15.81 18.56 4.67
CA ILE A 468 -16.96 18.61 5.58
C ILE A 468 -18.24 19.04 4.86
N GLU A 469 -18.17 20.04 3.97
CA GLU A 469 -19.30 20.47 3.15
C GLU A 469 -19.84 19.32 2.29
N ASN A 470 -18.97 18.57 1.61
CA ASN A 470 -19.35 17.41 0.80
C ASN A 470 -20.01 16.31 1.66
N THR A 471 -19.45 16.02 2.83
CA THR A 471 -20.03 15.05 3.79
C THR A 471 -21.44 15.47 4.20
N VAL A 472 -21.61 16.70 4.68
CA VAL A 472 -22.88 17.25 5.17
C VAL A 472 -23.91 17.34 4.05
N ASN A 473 -23.51 17.79 2.85
CA ASN A 473 -24.37 17.85 1.68
C ASN A 473 -24.87 16.46 1.27
N LYS A 474 -23.99 15.45 1.31
CA LYS A 474 -24.38 14.07 1.01
C LYS A 474 -25.37 13.53 2.03
N MET A 475 -25.11 13.75 3.31
CA MET A 475 -26.03 13.37 4.39
C MET A 475 -27.40 14.01 4.21
N SER A 476 -27.46 15.31 3.90
CA SER A 476 -28.72 16.02 3.67
C SER A 476 -29.50 15.48 2.46
N ARG A 477 -28.82 15.32 1.31
CA ARG A 477 -29.46 14.87 0.06
C ARG A 477 -30.08 13.48 0.17
N GLU A 478 -29.47 12.61 0.97
CA GLU A 478 -29.91 11.22 1.13
C GLU A 478 -30.58 10.94 2.47
N ASN A 479 -30.91 12.00 3.22
CA ASN A 479 -31.52 11.93 4.54
C ASN A 479 -30.80 10.97 5.51
N LYS A 480 -29.46 11.01 5.51
CA LYS A 480 -28.61 10.23 6.42
C LYS A 480 -28.38 11.00 7.70
N LYS A 481 -28.54 10.33 8.85
CA LYS A 481 -28.34 10.94 10.17
C LYS A 481 -26.99 10.61 10.79
N VAL A 482 -26.39 9.49 10.43
CA VAL A 482 -25.13 9.02 11.01
C VAL A 482 -24.13 8.71 9.90
N ALA A 483 -22.98 9.38 9.94
CA ALA A 483 -21.89 9.16 9.00
C ALA A 483 -20.56 8.87 9.73
N ALA A 484 -19.71 8.08 9.10
CA ALA A 484 -18.30 7.96 9.46
C ALA A 484 -17.50 8.83 8.48
N LEU A 485 -16.70 9.75 8.99
CA LEU A 485 -15.79 10.60 8.24
C LEU A 485 -14.37 10.07 8.46
N VAL A 486 -13.76 9.49 7.43
CA VAL A 486 -12.44 8.83 7.51
C VAL A 486 -11.41 9.70 6.78
N THR A 487 -10.50 10.31 7.54
CA THR A 487 -9.48 11.24 7.02
C THR A 487 -8.14 11.05 7.70
N GLY A 488 -7.05 11.51 7.08
CA GLY A 488 -5.75 11.58 7.72
C GLY A 488 -5.77 12.43 9.00
N GLY A 489 -4.89 12.11 9.94
CA GLY A 489 -4.84 12.76 11.25
C GLY A 489 -4.62 14.27 11.21
N TYR A 490 -3.93 14.78 10.18
CA TYR A 490 -3.66 16.22 9.98
C TYR A 490 -4.95 17.05 9.93
N HIS A 491 -5.99 16.54 9.26
CA HIS A 491 -7.27 17.25 9.04
C HIS A 491 -8.13 17.38 10.30
N THR A 492 -7.77 16.72 11.41
CA THR A 492 -8.62 16.63 12.61
C THR A 492 -8.93 17.99 13.22
N GLU A 493 -7.94 18.84 13.40
CA GLU A 493 -8.13 20.15 14.06
C GLU A 493 -9.04 21.07 13.23
N GLY A 494 -8.78 21.18 11.92
CA GLY A 494 -9.61 21.96 11.00
C GLY A 494 -11.04 21.44 10.91
N LEU A 495 -11.23 20.13 10.73
CA LEU A 495 -12.55 19.51 10.62
C LEU A 495 -13.37 19.65 11.91
N THR A 496 -12.77 19.39 13.08
CA THR A 496 -13.47 19.52 14.37
C THR A 496 -13.89 20.96 14.65
N LYS A 497 -13.04 21.94 14.34
CA LYS A 497 -13.39 23.36 14.41
C LYS A 497 -14.59 23.68 13.51
N LEU A 498 -14.56 23.25 12.24
CA LEU A 498 -15.65 23.46 11.29
C LEU A 498 -16.95 22.76 11.73
N MET A 499 -16.86 21.55 12.32
CA MET A 499 -18.02 20.84 12.86
C MET A 499 -18.66 21.59 14.04
N LYS A 500 -17.85 22.13 14.96
CA LYS A 500 -18.36 22.98 16.06
C LYS A 500 -19.03 24.25 15.54
N GLU A 501 -18.40 24.94 14.60
CA GLU A 501 -18.93 26.17 13.98
C GLU A 501 -20.28 25.90 13.30
N ASN A 502 -20.44 24.74 12.66
CA ASN A 502 -21.69 24.31 12.03
C ASN A 502 -22.70 23.65 12.99
N GLY A 503 -22.36 23.53 14.28
CA GLY A 503 -23.25 22.91 15.28
C GLY A 503 -23.54 21.43 15.05
N LEU A 504 -22.62 20.70 14.39
CA LEU A 504 -22.71 19.25 14.12
C LEU A 504 -22.25 18.45 15.33
N SER A 505 -22.96 17.38 15.68
CA SER A 505 -22.48 16.45 16.72
C SER A 505 -21.39 15.54 16.17
N TYR A 506 -20.29 15.36 16.90
CA TYR A 506 -19.22 14.46 16.48
C TYR A 506 -18.50 13.76 17.62
N LEU A 507 -17.87 12.64 17.28
CA LEU A 507 -16.92 11.89 18.11
C LEU A 507 -15.66 11.62 17.29
N VAL A 508 -14.51 12.10 17.75
CA VAL A 508 -13.22 11.75 17.16
C VAL A 508 -12.79 10.38 17.67
N ILE A 509 -12.29 9.54 16.77
CA ILE A 509 -11.89 8.16 17.06
C ILE A 509 -10.50 7.93 16.46
N VAL A 510 -9.58 7.45 17.29
CA VAL A 510 -8.24 7.04 16.87
C VAL A 510 -8.17 5.53 16.88
N PRO A 511 -8.03 4.87 15.72
CA PRO A 511 -7.86 3.43 15.65
C PRO A 511 -6.62 2.99 16.44
N LYS A 512 -6.73 1.86 17.14
CA LYS A 512 -5.58 1.25 17.79
C LYS A 512 -4.61 0.75 16.72
N PHE A 513 -3.32 0.97 16.92
CA PHE A 513 -2.29 0.51 15.99
C PHE A 513 -1.07 -0.01 16.73
N GLU A 514 -0.35 -0.93 16.09
CA GLU A 514 0.89 -1.52 16.54
C GLU A 514 2.05 -1.00 15.70
N ALA A 515 3.15 -0.61 16.35
CA ALA A 515 4.37 -0.21 15.68
C ALA A 515 5.01 -1.39 14.91
N GLY A 516 5.68 -1.12 13.79
CA GLY A 516 6.43 -2.11 13.02
C GLY A 516 5.62 -2.93 12.01
N LYS A 517 4.29 -2.75 11.93
CA LYS A 517 3.42 -3.35 10.89
C LYS A 517 3.06 -2.34 9.79
N GLU A 518 4.10 -1.73 9.22
CA GLU A 518 3.95 -0.77 8.12
C GLU A 518 3.60 -1.52 6.81
N ARG A 519 2.62 -1.01 6.06
CA ARG A 519 2.35 -1.44 4.69
C ARG A 519 3.19 -0.61 3.71
N PRO A 520 3.33 -1.02 2.43
CA PRO A 520 4.12 -0.35 1.37
C PRO A 520 3.91 1.18 1.16
N TYR A 521 2.95 1.79 1.85
CA TYR A 521 2.53 3.18 1.73
C TYR A 521 3.57 4.24 2.16
N VAL A 522 4.48 3.89 3.08
CA VAL A 522 5.48 4.83 3.64
C VAL A 522 6.39 5.44 2.56
N ALA A 523 6.54 4.77 1.41
CA ALA A 523 7.31 5.32 0.31
C ALA A 523 6.59 6.34 -0.58
N VAL A 524 5.25 6.40 -0.55
CA VAL A 524 4.50 7.35 -1.39
C VAL A 524 4.50 8.76 -0.77
N LEU A 525 4.63 8.87 0.56
CA LEU A 525 4.62 10.17 1.26
C LEU A 525 5.92 10.54 2.00
N THR A 526 6.64 9.58 2.58
CA THR A 526 7.65 9.91 3.62
C THR A 526 9.10 9.64 3.25
N ASN A 527 9.39 9.21 2.02
CA ASN A 527 10.75 8.97 1.56
C ASN A 527 11.59 8.09 2.51
N LYS A 528 11.03 7.00 3.08
CA LYS A 528 11.87 5.89 3.59
C LYS A 528 12.38 5.11 2.38
N VAL A 529 13.56 5.52 1.94
CA VAL A 529 14.17 5.35 0.60
C VAL A 529 14.26 3.93 0.03
N ARG A 530 14.18 2.83 0.79
CA ARG A 530 14.78 1.56 0.30
C ARG A 530 13.92 0.57 -0.51
N PRO A 531 12.59 0.40 -0.32
CA PRO A 531 11.88 -0.64 -1.09
C PRO A 531 11.13 -0.16 -2.34
N TYR A 532 11.05 1.16 -2.62
CA TYR A 532 10.12 1.70 -3.64
C TYR A 532 10.65 2.92 -4.44
N GLU A 533 11.97 3.11 -4.54
CA GLU A 533 12.63 4.18 -5.34
C GLU A 533 11.99 4.40 -6.72
N LYS A 534 11.60 3.33 -7.40
CA LYS A 534 11.04 3.38 -8.76
C LYS A 534 9.65 4.05 -8.87
N LEU A 535 8.86 4.09 -7.79
CA LEU A 535 7.57 4.81 -7.79
C LEU A 535 7.78 6.33 -7.75
N LEU A 536 8.84 6.79 -7.07
CA LEU A 536 9.24 8.20 -7.01
C LEU A 536 9.79 8.67 -8.37
N GLU A 537 10.48 7.80 -9.11
CA GLU A 537 10.97 8.07 -10.48
C GLU A 537 9.83 8.24 -11.51
N SER A 538 8.64 7.69 -11.24
CA SER A 538 7.49 7.76 -12.17
C SER A 538 6.75 9.10 -12.16
N GLY A 539 7.05 10.00 -11.22
CA GLY A 539 6.39 11.32 -11.10
C GLY A 539 4.92 11.29 -10.67
N LYS A 540 4.36 10.12 -10.31
CA LYS A 540 2.98 9.95 -9.85
C LYS A 540 2.89 10.02 -8.31
N TYR A 541 2.70 11.23 -7.78
CA TYR A 541 2.55 11.46 -6.34
C TYR A 541 1.08 11.46 -5.90
N ASN A 542 0.79 10.91 -4.72
CA ASN A 542 -0.52 10.96 -4.08
C ASN A 542 -0.37 11.37 -2.61
N ILE A 543 -1.13 12.38 -2.18
CA ILE A 543 -1.07 12.88 -0.79
C ILE A 543 -2.05 12.14 0.13
N ALA A 544 -3.09 11.55 -0.44
CA ALA A 544 -3.99 10.61 0.22
C ALA A 544 -4.04 9.31 -0.58
N VAL A 545 -4.33 8.17 0.07
CA VAL A 545 -4.57 6.93 -0.67
C VAL A 545 -5.83 7.12 -1.49
N GLY A 546 -5.68 7.17 -2.82
CA GLY A 546 -6.81 7.15 -3.72
C GLY A 546 -7.65 5.89 -3.47
N ALA A 547 -8.97 6.02 -3.34
CA ALA A 547 -9.80 4.83 -3.20
C ALA A 547 -9.62 3.95 -4.43
N TYR A 548 -9.30 2.68 -4.22
CA TYR A 548 -9.00 1.71 -5.27
C TYR A 548 -10.10 1.62 -6.32
N PHE A 549 -11.36 1.77 -5.89
CA PHE A 549 -12.58 1.71 -6.69
C PHE A 549 -13.19 3.09 -6.99
N ALA A 550 -12.43 4.20 -6.90
CA ALA A 550 -12.95 5.55 -7.12
C ALA A 550 -13.48 5.78 -8.56
N HIS A 551 -13.07 4.96 -9.53
CA HIS A 551 -13.47 5.07 -10.94
C HIS A 551 -13.64 3.68 -11.58
N GLY A 552 -14.52 3.57 -12.58
CA GLY A 552 -14.71 2.38 -13.41
C GLY A 552 -13.51 2.10 -14.31
N ASP A 553 -12.37 1.77 -13.70
CA ASP A 553 -11.08 1.59 -14.34
C ASP A 553 -10.90 0.15 -14.83
N MET A 554 -10.66 0.01 -16.13
CA MET A 554 -10.39 -1.27 -16.78
C MET A 554 -9.17 -1.99 -16.21
N GLU A 555 -8.14 -1.26 -15.77
CA GLU A 555 -6.96 -1.86 -15.16
C GLU A 555 -7.32 -2.53 -13.82
N LYS A 556 -8.09 -1.84 -12.98
CA LYS A 556 -8.57 -2.36 -11.68
C LYS A 556 -9.50 -3.55 -11.87
N PHE A 557 -10.40 -3.49 -12.86
CA PHE A 557 -11.23 -4.64 -13.23
C PHE A 557 -10.37 -5.85 -13.59
N ARG A 558 -9.39 -5.70 -14.51
CA ARG A 558 -8.50 -6.79 -14.93
C ARG A 558 -7.75 -7.39 -13.74
N GLU A 559 -7.26 -6.54 -12.86
CA GLU A 559 -6.54 -7.00 -11.66
C GLU A 559 -7.44 -7.82 -10.72
N VAL A 560 -8.64 -7.32 -10.42
CA VAL A 560 -9.62 -8.02 -9.57
C VAL A 560 -10.04 -9.33 -10.22
N ALA A 561 -10.35 -9.32 -11.52
CA ALA A 561 -10.71 -10.51 -12.27
C ALA A 561 -9.57 -11.55 -12.29
N ALA A 562 -8.32 -11.10 -12.49
CA ALA A 562 -7.15 -11.97 -12.44
C ALA A 562 -7.00 -12.63 -11.08
N LEU A 563 -6.99 -11.85 -10.00
CA LEU A 563 -6.83 -12.37 -8.64
C LEU A 563 -7.97 -13.33 -8.25
N THR A 564 -9.21 -12.99 -8.56
CA THR A 564 -10.38 -13.78 -8.18
C THR A 564 -10.53 -15.06 -9.01
N LEU A 565 -10.51 -14.96 -10.35
CA LEU A 565 -10.64 -16.12 -11.24
C LEU A 565 -9.39 -17.01 -11.20
N GLY A 566 -8.21 -16.42 -11.08
CA GLY A 566 -6.96 -17.15 -10.85
C GLY A 566 -6.97 -17.89 -9.51
N GLY A 567 -7.43 -17.24 -8.43
CA GLY A 567 -7.66 -17.88 -7.13
C GLY A 567 -8.64 -19.05 -7.22
N ALA A 568 -9.77 -18.86 -7.92
CA ALA A 568 -10.76 -19.90 -8.14
C ALA A 568 -10.18 -21.10 -8.88
N ARG A 569 -9.38 -20.84 -9.92
CA ARG A 569 -8.73 -21.90 -10.69
C ARG A 569 -7.68 -22.65 -9.87
N TYR A 570 -6.96 -21.99 -8.95
CA TYR A 570 -6.07 -22.64 -7.99
C TYR A 570 -6.80 -23.56 -7.02
N ASP A 571 -8.01 -23.18 -6.62
CA ASP A 571 -8.90 -23.98 -5.76
C ASP A 571 -9.69 -25.04 -6.58
N GLY A 572 -9.32 -25.27 -7.85
CA GLY A 572 -9.90 -26.30 -8.71
C GLY A 572 -11.26 -25.96 -9.30
N LYS A 573 -11.76 -24.73 -9.11
CA LYS A 573 -13.07 -24.28 -9.60
C LYS A 573 -13.00 -23.88 -11.07
N SER A 574 -14.11 -24.06 -11.78
CA SER A 574 -14.24 -23.69 -13.18
C SER A 574 -14.75 -22.25 -13.30
N HIS A 575 -14.09 -21.42 -14.12
CA HIS A 575 -14.60 -20.06 -14.40
C HIS A 575 -15.95 -20.10 -15.12
N LYS A 576 -16.22 -21.14 -15.94
CA LYS A 576 -17.51 -21.34 -16.63
C LYS A 576 -18.70 -21.46 -15.68
N SER A 577 -18.48 -21.94 -14.44
CA SER A 577 -19.54 -22.00 -13.42
C SER A 577 -19.61 -20.74 -12.56
N ILE A 578 -18.50 -19.99 -12.44
CA ILE A 578 -18.42 -18.81 -11.57
C ILE A 578 -18.92 -17.55 -12.28
N ILE A 579 -18.53 -17.35 -13.54
CA ILE A 579 -18.86 -16.14 -14.30
C ILE A 579 -20.38 -15.88 -14.35
N PRO A 580 -21.25 -16.86 -14.65
CA PRO A 580 -22.69 -16.61 -14.66
C PRO A 580 -23.26 -16.14 -13.31
N LEU A 581 -22.75 -16.70 -12.21
CA LEU A 581 -23.16 -16.32 -10.86
C LEU A 581 -22.69 -14.90 -10.53
N TRP A 582 -21.46 -14.56 -10.90
CA TRP A 582 -20.89 -13.24 -10.69
C TRP A 582 -21.63 -12.16 -11.50
N VAL A 583 -21.92 -12.43 -12.77
CA VAL A 583 -22.70 -11.54 -13.64
C VAL A 583 -24.08 -11.30 -13.07
N SER A 584 -24.79 -12.36 -12.64
CA SER A 584 -26.13 -12.23 -12.05
C SER A 584 -26.12 -11.41 -10.75
N ALA A 585 -25.14 -11.63 -9.88
CA ALA A 585 -24.98 -10.85 -8.66
C ALA A 585 -24.64 -9.38 -8.94
N TYR A 586 -23.78 -9.11 -9.93
CA TYR A 586 -23.45 -7.75 -10.38
C TYR A 586 -24.65 -7.04 -10.99
N GLU A 587 -25.41 -7.71 -11.85
CA GLU A 587 -26.62 -7.17 -12.49
C GLU A 587 -27.66 -6.76 -11.46
N SER A 588 -27.90 -7.59 -10.44
CA SER A 588 -28.80 -7.26 -9.33
C SER A 588 -28.40 -5.95 -8.62
N VAL A 589 -27.10 -5.80 -8.31
CA VAL A 589 -26.56 -4.59 -7.68
C VAL A 589 -26.63 -3.37 -8.61
N TYR A 590 -26.37 -3.55 -9.91
CA TYR A 590 -26.43 -2.50 -10.91
C TYR A 590 -27.87 -1.96 -11.08
N CYS A 591 -28.84 -2.86 -11.25
CA CYS A 591 -30.25 -2.53 -11.42
C CYS A 591 -30.86 -1.84 -10.19
N GLY A 592 -30.44 -2.24 -8.99
CA GLY A 592 -30.86 -1.60 -7.73
C GLY A 592 -30.16 -0.27 -7.41
N GLY A 593 -29.17 0.15 -8.20
CA GLY A 593 -28.42 1.39 -7.98
C GLY A 593 -29.17 2.64 -8.42
N THR A 594 -28.88 3.77 -7.77
CA THR A 594 -29.29 5.10 -8.24
C THR A 594 -28.51 5.51 -9.49
N GLU A 595 -29.01 6.50 -10.23
CA GLU A 595 -28.29 7.04 -11.40
C GLU A 595 -26.91 7.60 -11.05
N GLU A 596 -26.74 8.19 -9.87
CA GLU A 596 -25.43 8.67 -9.39
C GLU A 596 -24.46 7.49 -9.15
N GLN A 597 -24.95 6.38 -8.61
CA GLN A 597 -24.15 5.17 -8.38
C GLN A 597 -23.79 4.44 -9.69
N LYS A 598 -24.68 4.46 -10.69
CA LYS A 598 -24.44 3.81 -11.99
C LYS A 598 -23.37 4.51 -12.81
N LYS A 599 -23.16 5.83 -12.65
CA LYS A 599 -22.14 6.59 -13.41
C LYS A 599 -20.71 6.03 -13.26
N ASN A 600 -20.41 5.43 -12.12
CA ASN A 600 -19.08 4.87 -11.83
C ASN A 600 -19.02 3.35 -12.04
N ARG A 601 -20.06 2.74 -12.61
CA ARG A 601 -20.17 1.30 -12.85
C ARG A 601 -20.04 0.98 -14.33
N PHE A 602 -19.48 -0.20 -14.63
CA PHE A 602 -19.69 -0.82 -15.94
C PHE A 602 -21.16 -1.19 -16.09
N SER A 603 -21.73 -1.04 -17.29
CA SER A 603 -23.07 -1.55 -17.54
C SER A 603 -23.08 -3.08 -17.34
N SER A 604 -24.21 -3.64 -16.91
CA SER A 604 -24.32 -5.10 -16.72
C SER A 604 -23.93 -5.88 -17.98
N GLN A 605 -24.29 -5.35 -19.16
CA GLN A 605 -23.91 -5.92 -20.45
C GLN A 605 -22.39 -5.88 -20.67
N LYS A 606 -21.74 -4.72 -20.47
CA LYS A 606 -20.29 -4.59 -20.64
C LYS A 606 -19.54 -5.47 -19.63
N PHE A 607 -20.00 -5.53 -18.38
CA PHE A 607 -19.42 -6.39 -17.35
C PHE A 607 -19.45 -7.88 -17.74
N LYS A 608 -20.59 -8.33 -18.28
CA LYS A 608 -20.75 -9.69 -18.81
C LYS A 608 -19.78 -9.96 -19.96
N GLU A 609 -19.77 -9.10 -20.98
CA GLU A 609 -18.92 -9.25 -22.16
C GLU A 609 -17.43 -9.35 -21.77
N MET A 610 -16.98 -8.48 -20.86
CA MET A 610 -15.60 -8.47 -20.39
C MET A 610 -15.20 -9.74 -19.63
N LEU A 611 -16.13 -10.35 -18.88
CA LEU A 611 -15.86 -11.61 -18.18
C LEU A 611 -15.88 -12.81 -19.13
N GLU A 612 -16.79 -12.83 -20.09
CA GLU A 612 -16.94 -13.92 -21.08
C GLU A 612 -15.75 -13.97 -22.05
N SER A 613 -15.06 -12.86 -22.28
CA SER A 613 -13.84 -12.81 -23.10
C SER A 613 -12.56 -13.26 -22.39
N ILE A 614 -12.60 -13.61 -21.11
CA ILE A 614 -11.40 -13.97 -20.34
C ILE A 614 -10.98 -15.41 -20.61
N GLU A 615 -9.71 -15.61 -20.96
CA GLU A 615 -9.11 -16.94 -21.03
C GLU A 615 -8.26 -17.24 -19.78
N ILE A 616 -8.35 -18.47 -19.27
CA ILE A 616 -7.59 -18.89 -18.09
C ILE A 616 -6.78 -20.14 -18.39
N VAL A 617 -5.46 -20.01 -18.35
CA VAL A 617 -4.51 -21.10 -18.64
C VAL A 617 -3.74 -21.44 -17.36
N LYS A 618 -3.83 -22.70 -16.93
CA LYS A 618 -3.02 -23.21 -15.82
C LYS A 618 -1.65 -23.63 -16.38
N ARG A 619 -0.57 -23.00 -15.92
CA ARG A 619 0.81 -23.40 -16.23
C ARG A 619 1.44 -24.09 -15.01
N GLU A 620 2.69 -24.56 -15.14
CA GLU A 620 3.37 -25.31 -14.08
C GLU A 620 3.47 -24.56 -12.74
N LYS A 621 3.82 -23.27 -12.79
CA LYS A 621 4.12 -22.46 -11.59
C LYS A 621 3.14 -21.31 -11.33
N ASN A 622 2.26 -21.00 -12.27
CA ASN A 622 1.32 -19.88 -12.20
C ASN A 622 0.01 -20.19 -12.93
N ILE A 623 -0.98 -19.32 -12.76
CA ILE A 623 -2.19 -19.28 -13.57
C ILE A 623 -2.16 -17.99 -14.36
N SER A 624 -2.23 -18.11 -15.68
CA SER A 624 -2.35 -16.96 -16.58
C SER A 624 -3.81 -16.64 -16.79
N VAL A 625 -4.20 -15.40 -16.50
CA VAL A 625 -5.50 -14.84 -16.83
C VAL A 625 -5.30 -13.83 -17.95
N ILE A 626 -5.94 -14.08 -19.08
CA ILE A 626 -5.70 -13.39 -20.34
C ILE A 626 -6.95 -12.56 -20.66
N PHE A 627 -6.72 -11.29 -20.95
CA PHE A 627 -7.72 -10.33 -21.40
C PHE A 627 -7.40 -9.89 -22.82
N TYR A 628 -8.41 -9.40 -23.52
CA TYR A 628 -8.27 -8.78 -24.84
C TYR A 628 -8.74 -7.33 -24.73
N ASP A 629 -7.96 -6.41 -25.28
CA ASP A 629 -8.39 -5.02 -25.39
C ASP A 629 -9.28 -4.79 -26.62
N GLU A 630 -9.67 -3.55 -26.87
CA GLU A 630 -10.56 -3.19 -27.98
C GLU A 630 -9.91 -3.41 -29.36
N ASN A 631 -8.58 -3.49 -29.42
CA ASN A 631 -7.82 -3.77 -30.64
C ASN A 631 -7.53 -5.27 -30.82
N GLY A 632 -7.96 -6.11 -29.87
CA GLY A 632 -7.66 -7.54 -29.84
C GLY A 632 -6.27 -7.87 -29.31
N GLU A 633 -5.54 -6.91 -28.74
CA GLU A 633 -4.25 -7.16 -28.12
C GLU A 633 -4.40 -7.93 -26.82
N LYS A 634 -3.50 -8.89 -26.63
CA LYS A 634 -3.51 -9.82 -25.51
C LYS A 634 -2.83 -9.19 -24.29
N ILE A 635 -3.57 -9.07 -23.19
CA ILE A 635 -3.04 -8.64 -21.89
C ILE A 635 -3.05 -9.84 -20.94
N GLU A 636 -1.87 -10.34 -20.56
CA GLU A 636 -1.73 -11.51 -19.66
C GLU A 636 -1.33 -11.09 -18.25
N MET A 637 -2.13 -11.46 -17.26
CA MET A 637 -1.82 -11.32 -15.84
C MET A 637 -1.52 -12.69 -15.21
N GLN A 638 -0.34 -12.82 -14.61
CA GLN A 638 0.09 -14.08 -13.97
C GLN A 638 -0.23 -14.07 -12.49
N VAL A 639 -0.98 -15.07 -12.03
CA VAL A 639 -1.39 -15.26 -10.64
C VAL A 639 -0.59 -16.40 -10.03
N ILE A 640 -0.06 -16.20 -8.83
CA ILE A 640 0.69 -17.20 -8.06
C ILE A 640 0.12 -17.35 -6.66
N LYS A 641 0.29 -18.52 -6.04
CA LYS A 641 -0.05 -18.71 -4.62
C LYS A 641 0.88 -17.86 -3.74
N ASN A 642 0.31 -17.25 -2.71
CA ASN A 642 1.06 -16.59 -1.66
C ASN A 642 1.38 -17.58 -0.52
N GLN A 643 2.28 -17.18 0.39
CA GLN A 643 2.74 -18.03 1.51
C GLN A 643 1.61 -18.41 2.50
N ASN A 644 0.49 -17.66 2.50
CA ASN A 644 -0.62 -17.83 3.42
C ASN A 644 -1.82 -18.58 2.80
N GLY A 645 -1.63 -19.20 1.63
CA GLY A 645 -2.67 -19.97 0.95
C GLY A 645 -3.66 -19.16 0.09
N GLY A 646 -3.53 -17.84 0.02
CA GLY A 646 -4.23 -16.98 -0.95
C GLY A 646 -3.45 -16.85 -2.27
N VAL A 647 -3.83 -15.89 -3.10
CA VAL A 647 -3.14 -15.57 -4.36
C VAL A 647 -2.56 -14.16 -4.37
N LYS A 648 -1.59 -13.92 -5.26
CA LYS A 648 -1.04 -12.60 -5.61
C LYS A 648 -0.69 -12.54 -7.09
N LEU A 649 -0.52 -11.33 -7.63
CA LEU A 649 0.02 -11.16 -8.97
C LEU A 649 1.55 -11.38 -8.95
N LYS A 650 2.06 -12.07 -9.97
CA LYS A 650 3.47 -12.29 -10.20
C LYS A 650 4.01 -11.10 -10.99
N GLY A 651 4.63 -10.15 -10.29
CA GLY A 651 5.26 -8.96 -10.87
C GLY A 651 4.25 -7.87 -11.27
N LEU A 652 4.12 -6.85 -10.41
CA LEU A 652 3.88 -5.46 -10.81
C LEU A 652 5.11 -4.63 -10.42
N GLN A 653 6.30 -5.19 -10.59
CA GLN A 653 7.55 -4.44 -10.54
C GLN A 653 8.11 -4.36 -11.94
N ASN A 654 8.43 -3.12 -12.34
CA ASN A 654 9.13 -2.72 -13.56
C ASN A 654 8.29 -2.63 -14.84
N GLU A 655 8.00 -1.40 -15.27
CA GLU A 655 7.78 -1.07 -16.69
C GLU A 655 8.97 -1.52 -17.56
N GLU A 656 10.18 -1.73 -16.99
CA GLU A 656 11.29 -2.40 -17.67
C GLU A 656 11.09 -3.92 -17.86
N GLU A 657 10.28 -4.61 -17.05
CA GLU A 657 9.92 -6.01 -17.31
C GLU A 657 8.75 -6.14 -18.29
N GLN A 658 7.82 -5.19 -18.30
CA GLN A 658 6.83 -5.10 -19.39
C GLN A 658 7.49 -4.73 -20.73
N LYS A 659 8.53 -3.88 -20.72
CA LYS A 659 9.38 -3.66 -21.91
C LYS A 659 10.26 -4.86 -22.25
N LYS A 660 10.71 -5.66 -21.26
CA LYS A 660 11.46 -6.91 -21.52
C LYS A 660 10.61 -8.05 -22.08
N ILE A 661 9.30 -8.09 -21.83
CA ILE A 661 8.42 -9.09 -22.44
C ILE A 661 8.19 -8.79 -23.94
N VAL A 662 8.46 -7.56 -24.40
CA VAL A 662 8.50 -7.20 -25.83
C VAL A 662 9.91 -7.34 -26.43
N SER A 663 10.97 -7.44 -25.61
CA SER A 663 12.37 -7.42 -26.06
C SER A 663 13.18 -8.69 -25.80
N SER A 664 12.57 -9.81 -25.40
CA SER A 664 13.23 -11.12 -25.41
C SER A 664 12.55 -12.04 -26.40
N ILE A 665 12.58 -11.65 -27.67
CA ILE A 665 12.46 -12.61 -28.75
C ILE A 665 13.82 -13.30 -28.84
N ASP A 666 13.91 -14.55 -28.40
CA ASP A 666 15.10 -15.35 -28.62
C ASP A 666 15.18 -15.69 -30.12
N LEU A 667 16.00 -14.95 -30.85
CA LEU A 667 16.19 -15.18 -32.28
C LEU A 667 16.65 -16.61 -32.58
N SER A 668 17.29 -17.30 -31.63
CA SER A 668 17.70 -18.70 -31.81
C SER A 668 16.52 -19.67 -31.84
N GLU A 669 15.38 -19.33 -31.23
CA GLU A 669 14.14 -20.11 -31.32
C GLU A 669 13.34 -19.81 -32.59
N ILE A 670 13.51 -18.62 -33.19
CA ILE A 670 12.84 -18.20 -34.44
C ILE A 670 13.62 -18.65 -35.69
N LEU A 671 14.94 -18.59 -35.65
CA LEU A 671 15.82 -18.93 -36.78
C LEU A 671 15.98 -20.45 -36.88
N THR A 672 14.92 -21.12 -37.31
CA THR A 672 14.89 -22.57 -37.56
C THR A 672 15.47 -22.91 -38.94
N GLU A 673 15.87 -24.17 -39.14
CA GLU A 673 16.25 -24.63 -40.49
C GLU A 673 15.11 -24.49 -41.50
N GLU A 674 13.86 -24.61 -41.06
CA GLU A 674 12.67 -24.47 -41.90
C GLU A 674 12.55 -23.06 -42.52
N LEU A 675 12.82 -22.02 -41.71
CA LEU A 675 12.85 -20.65 -42.19
C LEU A 675 14.02 -20.40 -43.16
N LEU A 676 15.18 -21.02 -42.89
CA LEU A 676 16.34 -21.02 -43.77
C LEU A 676 15.97 -21.51 -45.18
N TYR A 677 15.22 -22.61 -45.27
CA TYR A 677 14.77 -23.20 -46.52
C TYR A 677 13.76 -22.32 -47.26
N LYS A 678 12.78 -21.73 -46.53
CA LYS A 678 11.81 -20.80 -47.12
C LYS A 678 12.52 -19.60 -47.78
N ILE A 679 13.52 -19.04 -47.10
CA ILE A 679 14.27 -17.86 -47.59
C ILE A 679 15.13 -18.19 -48.81
N ILE A 680 15.83 -19.34 -48.81
CA ILE A 680 16.59 -19.82 -49.97
C ILE A 680 15.67 -20.00 -51.18
N HIS A 681 14.46 -20.54 -50.97
CA HIS A 681 13.50 -20.81 -52.04
C HIS A 681 12.89 -19.52 -52.61
N GLU A 682 12.54 -18.54 -51.78
CA GLU A 682 11.78 -17.37 -52.21
C GLU A 682 12.64 -16.22 -52.76
N LYS A 683 13.89 -16.07 -52.29
CA LYS A 683 14.65 -14.82 -52.49
C LYS A 683 15.96 -14.95 -53.26
N ASN A 684 16.29 -16.14 -53.78
CA ASN A 684 17.45 -16.39 -54.63
C ASN A 684 18.76 -15.89 -53.98
N ALA A 685 19.37 -16.71 -53.12
CA ALA A 685 20.25 -16.32 -52.01
C ALA A 685 21.50 -15.44 -52.32
N MET A 686 21.79 -15.09 -53.57
CA MET A 686 22.84 -14.13 -53.91
C MET A 686 22.48 -12.72 -53.40
N GLY A 687 23.19 -12.27 -52.36
CA GLY A 687 23.03 -10.93 -51.77
C GLY A 687 22.24 -10.87 -50.47
N LEU A 688 21.98 -12.00 -49.81
CA LEU A 688 21.31 -12.02 -48.50
C LEU A 688 22.22 -11.42 -47.42
N THR A 689 21.79 -10.30 -46.82
CA THR A 689 22.45 -9.65 -45.68
C THR A 689 21.56 -9.76 -44.45
N SER A 690 22.13 -9.59 -43.25
CA SER A 690 21.36 -9.61 -41.99
C SER A 690 20.23 -8.60 -41.96
N ARG A 691 20.37 -7.50 -42.71
CA ARG A 691 19.31 -6.51 -42.88
C ARG A 691 18.13 -7.05 -43.67
N VAL A 692 18.39 -7.76 -44.77
CA VAL A 692 17.36 -8.42 -45.58
C VAL A 692 16.68 -9.54 -44.78
N LEU A 693 17.45 -10.32 -44.02
CA LEU A 693 16.93 -11.36 -43.13
C LEU A 693 16.00 -10.75 -42.05
N LEU A 694 16.41 -9.62 -41.48
CA LEU A 694 15.60 -8.87 -40.51
C LEU A 694 14.29 -8.35 -41.13
N ASP A 695 14.33 -7.81 -42.34
CA ASP A 695 13.15 -7.31 -43.03
C ASP A 695 12.15 -8.44 -43.35
N ILE A 696 12.65 -9.64 -43.69
CA ILE A 696 11.81 -10.84 -43.88
C ILE A 696 11.15 -11.25 -42.57
N LEU A 697 11.91 -11.34 -41.47
CA LEU A 697 11.36 -11.67 -40.15
C LEU A 697 10.26 -10.69 -39.72
N LYS A 698 10.41 -9.39 -40.05
CA LYS A 698 9.39 -8.37 -39.81
C LYS A 698 8.17 -8.51 -40.71
N ALA A 699 8.37 -8.79 -41.99
CA ALA A 699 7.28 -8.96 -42.96
C ALA A 699 6.40 -10.18 -42.65
N GLU A 700 7.00 -11.26 -42.15
CA GLU A 700 6.31 -12.48 -41.72
C GLU A 700 5.67 -12.36 -40.33
N GLY A 701 5.78 -11.20 -39.67
CA GLY A 701 5.19 -10.94 -38.35
C GLY A 701 5.91 -11.65 -37.20
N LEU A 702 7.10 -12.22 -37.45
CA LEU A 702 7.93 -12.90 -36.46
C LEU A 702 8.74 -11.92 -35.60
N LEU A 703 8.94 -10.69 -36.09
CA LEU A 703 9.50 -9.56 -35.33
C LEU A 703 8.61 -8.31 -35.46
N PRO A 704 8.47 -7.49 -34.41
CA PRO A 704 7.83 -6.18 -34.50
C PRO A 704 8.53 -5.25 -35.51
N GLN A 705 7.75 -4.40 -36.18
CA GLN A 705 8.27 -3.45 -37.18
C GLN A 705 9.29 -2.47 -36.57
N ASP A 706 9.10 -2.07 -35.32
CA ASP A 706 9.95 -1.17 -34.55
C ASP A 706 11.06 -1.87 -33.74
N TRP A 707 11.26 -3.19 -33.91
CA TRP A 707 12.31 -3.93 -33.22
C TRP A 707 13.70 -3.33 -33.52
N LYS A 708 14.45 -3.02 -32.45
CA LYS A 708 15.78 -2.38 -32.52
C LYS A 708 16.96 -3.31 -32.21
N GLY A 709 16.72 -4.47 -31.57
CA GLY A 709 17.72 -5.52 -31.29
C GLY A 709 18.88 -5.11 -30.38
N ALA A 710 19.50 -6.09 -29.72
CA ALA A 710 20.81 -5.91 -29.07
C ALA A 710 21.94 -6.25 -30.06
N GLU A 711 23.18 -5.81 -29.80
CA GLU A 711 24.33 -6.07 -30.69
C GLU A 711 24.58 -7.56 -30.95
N ASN A 712 24.30 -8.43 -29.96
CA ASN A 712 24.43 -9.88 -30.10
C ASN A 712 23.41 -10.50 -31.06
N ASP A 713 22.24 -9.88 -31.22
CA ASP A 713 21.18 -10.36 -32.11
C ASP A 713 21.58 -10.17 -33.59
N TYR A 714 22.24 -9.04 -33.90
CA TYR A 714 22.78 -8.79 -35.23
C TYR A 714 23.93 -9.76 -35.58
N LYS A 715 24.79 -10.09 -34.61
CA LYS A 715 25.84 -11.12 -34.82
C LYS A 715 25.27 -12.50 -35.09
N LEU A 716 24.14 -12.85 -34.47
CA LEU A 716 23.45 -14.11 -34.73
C LEU A 716 22.85 -14.13 -36.14
N LEU A 717 22.21 -13.03 -36.56
CA LEU A 717 21.69 -12.86 -37.93
C LEU A 717 22.82 -12.98 -38.97
N ASP A 718 23.98 -12.37 -38.73
CA ASP A 718 25.15 -12.45 -39.62
C ASP A 718 25.59 -13.91 -39.79
N SER A 719 25.76 -14.63 -38.67
CA SER A 719 26.13 -16.06 -38.69
C SER A 719 25.12 -16.92 -39.46
N PHE A 720 23.83 -16.59 -39.39
CA PHE A 720 22.80 -17.29 -40.14
C PHE A 720 22.86 -16.97 -41.63
N THR A 721 23.09 -15.72 -42.02
CA THR A 721 23.27 -15.36 -43.43
C THR A 721 24.49 -16.03 -44.05
N ASP A 722 25.58 -16.22 -43.30
CA ASP A 722 26.73 -16.99 -43.75
C ASP A 722 26.37 -18.45 -44.00
N LYS A 723 25.63 -19.09 -43.06
CA LYS A 723 25.15 -20.48 -43.23
C LYS A 723 24.20 -20.64 -44.42
N ILE A 724 23.31 -19.66 -44.66
CA ILE A 724 22.44 -19.65 -45.85
C ILE A 724 23.28 -19.64 -47.11
N THR A 725 24.29 -18.76 -47.16
CA THR A 725 25.18 -18.58 -48.29
C THR A 725 25.98 -19.86 -48.55
N GLU A 726 26.52 -20.49 -47.51
CA GLU A 726 27.24 -21.76 -47.61
C GLU A 726 26.36 -22.89 -48.14
N LYS A 727 25.14 -23.09 -47.57
CA LYS A 727 24.20 -24.11 -48.07
C LYS A 727 23.80 -23.84 -49.53
N TYR A 728 23.60 -22.58 -49.92
CA TYR A 728 23.28 -22.22 -51.30
C TYR A 728 24.42 -22.48 -52.28
N ILE A 729 25.67 -22.15 -51.91
CA ILE A 729 26.86 -22.45 -52.72
C ILE A 729 26.98 -23.97 -52.92
N TRP A 730 26.77 -24.75 -51.86
CA TRP A 730 26.82 -26.21 -51.93
C TRP A 730 25.71 -26.79 -52.82
N LEU A 731 24.51 -26.20 -52.77
CA LEU A 731 23.39 -26.53 -53.64
C LEU A 731 23.71 -26.27 -55.12
N GLN A 732 24.23 -25.09 -55.43
CA GLN A 732 24.64 -24.70 -56.78
C GLN A 732 25.78 -25.58 -57.30
N PHE A 733 26.76 -25.90 -56.46
CA PHE A 733 27.84 -26.83 -56.81
C PHE A 733 27.29 -28.23 -57.14
N THR A 734 26.32 -28.71 -56.37
CA THR A 734 25.69 -30.02 -56.58
C THR A 734 24.86 -30.05 -57.86
N ILE A 735 24.06 -29.01 -58.11
CA ILE A 735 23.28 -28.85 -59.35
C ILE A 735 24.22 -28.81 -60.57
N ASN A 736 25.29 -28.01 -60.51
CA ASN A 736 26.27 -27.92 -61.59
C ASN A 736 27.02 -29.24 -61.82
N LYS A 737 27.29 -30.01 -60.76
CA LYS A 737 27.90 -31.33 -60.87
C LYS A 737 26.97 -32.33 -61.54
N ILE A 738 25.67 -32.30 -61.19
CA ILE A 738 24.63 -33.10 -61.87
C ILE A 738 24.53 -32.68 -63.34
N TYR A 739 24.49 -31.38 -63.63
CA TYR A 739 24.38 -30.86 -64.99
C TYR A 739 25.60 -31.23 -65.86
N MET A 740 26.81 -31.13 -65.32
CA MET A 740 28.04 -31.57 -65.99
C MET A 740 28.03 -33.08 -66.24
N ARG A 741 27.61 -33.88 -65.27
CA ARG A 741 27.58 -35.35 -65.41
C ARG A 741 26.55 -35.80 -66.44
N VAL A 742 25.35 -35.24 -66.42
CA VAL A 742 24.31 -35.48 -67.43
C VAL A 742 24.77 -35.03 -68.83
N SER A 743 25.47 -33.91 -68.93
CA SER A 743 26.01 -33.41 -70.21
C SER A 743 27.16 -34.27 -70.74
N ILE A 744 28.07 -34.73 -69.87
CA ILE A 744 29.17 -35.64 -70.21
C ILE A 744 28.64 -37.02 -70.63
N GLU A 745 27.64 -37.56 -69.92
CA GLU A 745 27.03 -38.85 -70.26
C GLU A 745 26.17 -38.77 -71.54
N LYS A 746 25.46 -37.65 -71.77
CA LYS A 746 24.81 -37.38 -73.08
C LYS A 746 25.82 -37.34 -74.24
N TYR A 747 27.02 -36.80 -74.01
CA TYR A 747 28.08 -36.72 -75.03
C TYR A 747 28.78 -38.07 -75.26
N LEU A 748 28.91 -38.90 -74.21
CA LEU A 748 29.54 -40.22 -74.27
C LEU A 748 28.58 -41.32 -74.79
N MET A 749 27.26 -41.17 -74.61
CA MET A 749 26.23 -42.10 -75.09
C MET A 749 25.65 -41.64 -76.44
N GLY A 750 26.44 -41.72 -77.51
CA GLY A 750 25.99 -41.58 -78.91
C GLY A 750 25.03 -42.68 -79.39
N SER A 751 24.27 -43.31 -78.49
CA SER A 751 23.33 -44.40 -78.78
C SER A 751 22.13 -44.37 -77.83
N GLY A 752 21.13 -43.55 -78.17
CA GLY A 752 19.73 -43.96 -78.32
C GLY A 752 18.93 -44.60 -77.17
N ASP A 753 19.43 -44.74 -75.93
CA ASP A 753 18.61 -45.27 -74.82
C ASP A 753 18.40 -44.24 -73.70
N ILE A 754 17.28 -43.53 -73.80
CA ILE A 754 16.80 -42.54 -72.81
C ILE A 754 16.52 -43.17 -71.44
N THR A 755 16.25 -44.49 -71.39
CA THR A 755 15.81 -45.19 -70.19
C THR A 755 16.89 -45.27 -69.12
N GLU A 756 18.15 -45.44 -69.52
CA GLU A 756 19.29 -45.53 -68.59
C GLU A 756 19.65 -44.14 -68.04
N LEU A 757 19.55 -43.10 -68.87
CA LEU A 757 19.70 -41.70 -68.45
C LEU A 757 18.61 -41.31 -67.43
N MET A 758 17.37 -41.75 -67.63
CA MET A 758 16.27 -41.50 -66.69
C MET A 758 16.46 -42.20 -65.34
N LYS A 759 17.05 -43.41 -65.31
CA LYS A 759 17.39 -44.09 -64.04
C LYS A 759 18.48 -43.37 -63.28
N ILE A 760 19.52 -42.90 -63.96
CA ILE A 760 20.64 -42.16 -63.34
C ILE A 760 20.15 -40.82 -62.80
N VAL A 761 19.36 -40.07 -63.57
CA VAL A 761 18.74 -38.82 -63.12
C VAL A 761 17.80 -39.06 -61.94
N ALA A 762 17.01 -40.15 -61.94
CA ALA A 762 16.16 -40.51 -60.82
C ALA A 762 16.96 -40.90 -59.56
N GLN A 763 18.11 -41.56 -59.72
CA GLN A 763 19.00 -41.95 -58.61
C GLN A 763 19.72 -40.73 -58.02
N ASP A 764 20.21 -39.81 -58.85
CA ASP A 764 20.82 -38.55 -58.41
C ASP A 764 19.79 -37.63 -57.72
N ILE A 765 18.54 -37.59 -58.21
CA ILE A 765 17.42 -36.90 -57.53
C ILE A 765 17.08 -37.57 -56.19
N ALA A 766 17.16 -38.90 -56.10
CA ALA A 766 16.92 -39.63 -54.86
C ALA A 766 18.03 -39.40 -53.82
N GLU A 767 19.29 -39.35 -54.26
CA GLU A 767 20.44 -39.03 -53.40
C GLU A 767 20.34 -37.57 -52.90
N TYR A 768 19.95 -36.63 -53.77
CA TYR A 768 19.63 -35.24 -53.41
C TYR A 768 18.48 -35.13 -52.41
N LYS A 769 17.39 -35.90 -52.57
CA LYS A 769 16.27 -35.96 -51.62
C LYS A 769 16.68 -36.55 -50.26
N THR A 770 17.67 -37.45 -50.24
CA THR A 770 18.17 -38.09 -49.03
C THR A 770 19.05 -37.15 -48.22
N ILE A 771 19.88 -36.34 -48.88
CA ILE A 771 20.75 -35.33 -48.22
C ILE A 771 19.91 -34.19 -47.62
N MET A 772 18.76 -33.88 -48.21
CA MET A 772 17.91 -32.73 -47.82
C MET A 772 16.80 -33.07 -46.80
N GLY A 773 16.66 -34.33 -46.38
CA GLY A 773 15.77 -34.70 -45.27
C GLY A 773 14.31 -34.26 -45.41
N TYR A 774 13.56 -34.92 -46.31
CA TYR A 774 12.10 -34.84 -46.58
C TYR A 774 11.56 -33.79 -47.60
N GLY A 775 10.74 -34.30 -48.53
CA GLY A 775 9.39 -33.76 -48.77
C GLY A 775 9.14 -32.63 -49.79
N VAL A 776 10.08 -32.23 -50.65
CA VAL A 776 9.81 -31.16 -51.64
C VAL A 776 9.11 -31.72 -52.90
N SER A 777 7.90 -31.22 -53.17
CA SER A 777 7.25 -31.31 -54.49
C SER A 777 7.94 -30.32 -55.43
N ILE A 778 8.53 -30.84 -56.51
CA ILE A 778 9.14 -30.03 -57.56
C ILE A 778 8.00 -29.42 -58.38
N ASN A 779 7.54 -28.22 -58.04
CA ASN A 779 6.65 -27.46 -58.91
C ASN A 779 7.34 -26.18 -59.37
N ALA A 780 7.35 -26.01 -60.70
CA ALA A 780 7.61 -24.80 -61.50
C ALA A 780 8.94 -24.63 -62.27
N PRO A 781 10.17 -24.90 -61.76
CA PRO A 781 11.38 -24.65 -62.59
C PRO A 781 11.80 -25.84 -63.45
N PHE A 782 11.66 -27.07 -62.93
CA PHE A 782 12.12 -28.29 -63.62
C PHE A 782 11.15 -28.73 -64.71
N GLU A 783 9.84 -28.59 -64.51
CA GLU A 783 8.84 -28.81 -65.55
C GLU A 783 9.02 -27.84 -66.72
N ARG A 784 9.39 -26.57 -66.44
CA ARG A 784 9.57 -25.55 -67.47
C ARG A 784 10.80 -25.79 -68.34
N ILE A 785 11.94 -26.10 -67.71
CA ILE A 785 13.16 -26.53 -68.40
C ILE A 785 12.91 -27.83 -69.18
N TRP A 786 12.11 -28.75 -68.63
CA TRP A 786 11.73 -29.98 -69.31
C TRP A 786 10.84 -29.71 -70.53
N THR A 787 9.82 -28.84 -70.47
CA THR A 787 9.01 -28.45 -71.63
C THR A 787 9.83 -27.73 -72.70
N ASP A 788 10.71 -26.80 -72.32
CA ASP A 788 11.47 -26.01 -73.29
C ASP A 788 12.48 -26.90 -74.05
N THR A 789 13.12 -27.84 -73.34
CA THR A 789 14.05 -28.81 -73.96
C THR A 789 13.33 -29.90 -74.76
N TYR A 790 12.10 -30.26 -74.37
CA TYR A 790 11.26 -31.26 -75.05
C TYR A 790 10.59 -30.69 -76.31
N GLU A 791 10.21 -29.41 -76.30
CA GLU A 791 9.67 -28.70 -77.46
C GLU A 791 10.77 -28.40 -78.50
N GLU A 792 11.98 -28.01 -78.09
CA GLU A 792 13.12 -27.82 -79.01
C GLU A 792 13.56 -29.12 -79.71
N PHE A 793 13.39 -30.29 -79.07
CA PHE A 793 13.78 -31.58 -79.64
C PHE A 793 12.74 -32.15 -80.63
N TYR A 794 11.47 -31.72 -80.54
CA TYR A 794 10.37 -32.20 -81.40
C TYR A 794 9.87 -31.18 -82.43
N SER A 795 10.15 -29.88 -82.26
CA SER A 795 9.93 -28.88 -83.31
C SER A 795 11.09 -28.94 -84.32
N GLY A 796 11.11 -29.98 -85.15
CA GLY A 796 12.05 -30.11 -86.24
C GLY A 796 12.01 -28.90 -87.16
N ARG A 797 12.96 -27.98 -87.00
CA ARG A 797 13.56 -27.25 -88.13
C ARG A 797 14.86 -27.93 -88.47
N SER A 798 14.77 -28.76 -89.49
CA SER A 798 15.89 -29.23 -90.28
C SER A 798 16.79 -28.06 -90.66
N GLN A 799 18.02 -28.06 -90.16
CA GLN A 799 19.17 -27.75 -91.00
C GLN A 799 20.32 -28.65 -90.53
N GLN A 800 20.70 -29.57 -91.41
CA GLN A 800 22.04 -30.12 -91.41
C GLN A 800 23.01 -28.94 -91.39
N MET A 801 23.76 -28.77 -90.31
CA MET A 801 25.09 -28.20 -90.43
C MET A 801 26.11 -29.27 -90.06
N ASP A 802 27.00 -29.40 -91.02
CA ASP A 802 27.99 -30.41 -91.22
C ASP A 802 29.03 -30.43 -90.10
N ALA A 803 29.54 -31.63 -89.84
CA ALA A 803 30.56 -31.92 -88.86
C ALA A 803 31.93 -31.45 -89.38
N SER A 804 32.21 -30.14 -89.36
CA SER A 804 33.58 -29.61 -89.45
C SER A 804 33.63 -28.08 -89.27
N SER A 805 33.38 -27.59 -88.06
CA SER A 805 34.04 -26.36 -87.61
C SER A 805 34.30 -26.44 -86.12
N ARG A 806 35.59 -26.48 -85.77
CA ARG A 806 36.06 -26.28 -84.41
C ARG A 806 35.73 -24.85 -84.04
N PHE A 807 34.80 -24.62 -83.11
CA PHE A 807 34.73 -23.35 -82.42
C PHE A 807 35.66 -23.41 -81.20
N THR A 808 36.61 -22.48 -81.25
CA THR A 808 37.70 -22.23 -80.32
C THR A 808 37.19 -21.61 -79.00
N PRO A 809 37.98 -21.62 -77.91
CA PRO A 809 37.53 -21.27 -76.55
C PRO A 809 37.32 -19.76 -76.29
N ASP A 810 36.78 -19.01 -77.24
CA ASP A 810 36.66 -17.54 -77.13
C ASP A 810 35.23 -16.98 -77.30
N GLU A 811 34.19 -17.82 -77.36
CA GLU A 811 32.79 -17.37 -77.26
C GLU A 811 32.20 -17.52 -75.85
N PHE A 812 33.08 -17.53 -74.85
CA PHE A 812 32.76 -17.39 -73.42
C PHE A 812 32.94 -15.92 -72.96
N GLN A 813 32.47 -14.94 -73.75
CA GLN A 813 32.51 -13.53 -73.33
C GLN A 813 31.25 -12.77 -73.74
N SER A 814 30.18 -13.00 -72.99
CA SER A 814 29.29 -11.92 -72.52
C SER A 814 28.47 -12.40 -71.33
N CYS A 815 29.21 -12.78 -70.29
CA CYS A 815 28.66 -12.95 -68.95
C CYS A 815 28.99 -11.67 -68.17
N PRO A 816 28.09 -10.66 -68.08
CA PRO A 816 28.17 -9.70 -67.00
C PRO A 816 27.43 -10.30 -65.81
N VAL A 817 28.10 -11.22 -65.10
CA VAL A 817 27.89 -11.38 -63.66
C VAL A 817 28.92 -10.46 -63.03
N ASN A 818 28.52 -9.20 -62.82
CA ASN A 818 29.25 -8.31 -61.95
C ASN A 818 28.61 -8.34 -60.57
N VAL A 819 29.49 -8.57 -59.60
CA VAL A 819 29.36 -8.59 -58.15
C VAL A 819 28.88 -7.26 -57.59
#